data_AF-A6DQK4-F1
#
_entry.id   AF-A6DQK4-F1
#
_cell.length_a   1.000
_cell.length_b   1.000
_cell.length_c   1.000
_cell.angle_alpha   90.00
_cell.angle_beta   90.00
_cell.angle_gamma   90.00
#
_symmetry.space_group_name_H-M   'P 1'
#
loop_
_entity.id
_entity.type
_entity.pdbx_description
1 polymer ?
#
loop_
_entity_poly.entity_id
_entity_poly.type
_entity_poly.pdbx_seq_one_letter_code
_entity_poly.pdbx_strand_id
1 'polypeptide(L)'
;MYKLLAVLICVLNCALFANNNSLSGLINFDQNDRSLNSYETLLSHLKSLEQHNKSEAIKALIKQSQLLIKAKNALHESSEKLKSKTLKVGSKNIEILELRDSSILYNSAGKEKDASLNKMPTSFYYALLKQVNFPDYLDASFSYAAFHGDLKSAQQLMNILKKGKKQTASHIYTFHYFSKLNDIIKTGKLLEKASAQIKTNDIAAANNTLSFISQTIIRSPIQKSLFTPEIKQRHDIILRTINKVRQAELLLFADFPLEPDQRMKVKCLNYPEFQYDVYLPPQYKHDGSVLLPIMYTFSPGGGGMVGHFKKMAQEKGIILIGNLESKNNQSYDLIKNSWYAIQRDIKSRIHFEPGRQFAAGMSGGAATTYVFARRFYSQISGAIPMGGWLGFNTNPNDHWQLSGYKVVRTCGNNDKGAKSYIKRDKDILATHNIEIKDLSFNGGHSPAPYPVQINAIDWLLEKRPLAKDQQAAEKFYLQSASLIHSKLAGTVLVDSLSIMRNQPYTWTSFRARKLYEEVLYTYGTEISKFKNNLSNISMDRLTIDTFGEDMYGAALVGDHQTFWACLTILEQQKGLDLHLKTATWQLTHSKYEKIKNRQKARELFDSKKKLTLDETIVKASLAIAENKKDEYLKLKKEIESRIEAREEKYSKKRYEEVLKQVNTL
;
A
#
# COMPACT_ATOMS: atom_id res chain seq x y z
N MET A 1 -11.20 32.09 16.98
CA MET A 1 -10.31 31.13 17.66
C MET A 1 -8.94 31.06 16.99
N TYR A 2 -8.69 30.22 15.97
CA TYR A 2 -7.36 30.12 15.30
C TYR A 2 -6.78 31.44 14.76
N LYS A 3 -7.59 32.40 14.31
CA LYS A 3 -7.12 33.73 13.87
C LYS A 3 -6.59 34.59 15.02
N LEU A 4 -7.30 34.64 16.15
CA LEU A 4 -6.88 35.41 17.32
C LEU A 4 -5.77 34.69 18.09
N LEU A 5 -5.85 33.36 18.19
CA LEU A 5 -4.83 32.50 18.78
C LEU A 5 -3.55 32.51 17.94
N ALA A 6 -3.62 32.52 16.61
CA ALA A 6 -2.44 32.70 15.77
C ALA A 6 -1.87 34.12 15.88
N VAL A 7 -2.69 35.16 16.10
CA VAL A 7 -2.19 36.52 16.32
C VAL A 7 -1.49 36.56 17.67
N LEU A 8 -2.11 36.03 18.73
CA LEU A 8 -1.49 35.88 20.04
C LEU A 8 -0.22 35.02 19.97
N ILE A 9 -0.22 33.89 19.27
CA ILE A 9 0.93 32.98 19.12
C ILE A 9 2.03 33.60 18.24
N CYS A 10 1.70 34.38 17.20
CA CYS A 10 2.69 35.12 16.42
C CYS A 10 3.32 36.25 17.24
N VAL A 11 2.51 36.98 18.01
CA VAL A 11 2.98 38.07 18.87
C VAL A 11 3.76 37.50 20.07
N LEU A 12 3.31 36.39 20.66
CA LEU A 12 4.00 35.64 21.71
C LEU A 12 5.29 34.99 21.21
N ASN A 13 5.36 34.47 19.99
CA ASN A 13 6.62 33.95 19.43
C ASN A 13 7.61 35.05 19.06
N CYS A 14 7.15 36.25 18.73
CA CYS A 14 8.05 37.41 18.66
C CYS A 14 8.67 37.68 20.03
N ALA A 15 7.90 37.56 21.13
CA ALA A 15 8.37 37.73 22.50
C ALA A 15 9.23 36.57 23.02
N LEU A 16 8.92 35.33 22.64
CA LEU A 16 9.66 34.12 23.06
C LEU A 16 11.00 33.94 22.34
N PHE A 17 11.21 34.56 21.18
CA PHE A 17 12.56 34.69 20.60
C PHE A 17 13.54 35.49 21.49
N ALA A 18 13.06 36.11 22.58
CA ALA A 18 13.88 36.82 23.55
C ALA A 18 13.94 36.19 24.96
N ASN A 19 13.09 35.22 25.33
CA ASN A 19 13.20 34.52 26.62
C ASN A 19 12.37 33.22 26.69
N ASN A 20 13.02 32.12 27.12
CA ASN A 20 12.45 30.78 27.28
C ASN A 20 11.54 30.69 28.52
N ASN A 21 10.22 30.88 28.42
CA ASN A 21 9.28 30.46 29.48
C ASN A 21 7.88 30.06 28.96
N SER A 22 7.18 29.20 29.71
CA SER A 22 6.09 28.31 29.29
C SER A 22 4.70 28.95 29.08
N LEU A 23 3.94 28.36 28.15
CA LEU A 23 2.67 28.82 27.53
C LEU A 23 1.37 28.68 28.37
N SER A 24 1.42 28.25 29.64
CA SER A 24 0.24 27.70 30.34
C SER A 24 -0.73 28.70 30.99
N GLY A 25 -0.42 30.01 31.02
CA GLY A 25 -1.20 30.99 31.80
C GLY A 25 -2.26 31.82 31.04
N LEU A 26 -2.38 31.73 29.72
CA LEU A 26 -3.10 32.76 28.92
C LEU A 26 -4.33 32.28 28.13
N ILE A 27 -4.82 31.06 28.39
CA ILE A 27 -5.98 30.50 27.69
C ILE A 27 -7.23 30.63 28.58
N ASN A 28 -7.81 31.83 28.63
CA ASN A 28 -9.20 32.04 29.02
C ASN A 28 -9.74 33.26 28.26
N PHE A 29 -10.00 33.05 26.97
CA PHE A 29 -10.72 34.01 26.13
C PHE A 29 -12.03 33.35 25.73
N ASP A 30 -13.14 33.90 26.21
CA ASP A 30 -14.49 33.37 25.97
C ASP A 30 -14.78 33.29 24.45
N GLN A 31 -15.35 32.17 24.03
CA GLN A 31 -15.52 31.78 22.63
C GLN A 31 -16.60 32.61 21.89
N ASN A 32 -17.42 33.36 22.63
CA ASN A 32 -18.58 34.07 22.09
C ASN A 32 -18.41 35.59 22.00
N ASP A 33 -17.40 36.19 22.62
CA ASP A 33 -17.26 37.64 22.63
C ASP A 33 -16.31 38.16 21.54
N ARG A 34 -16.88 38.49 20.38
CA ARG A 34 -16.19 39.25 19.33
C ARG A 34 -16.51 40.75 19.42
N SER A 35 -17.06 41.26 20.51
CA SER A 35 -17.45 42.66 20.62
C SER A 35 -16.26 43.60 20.40
N LEU A 36 -16.56 44.86 20.11
CA LEU A 36 -15.58 45.92 19.90
C LEU A 36 -14.73 46.25 21.15
N ASN A 37 -14.98 45.62 22.29
CA ASN A 37 -14.08 45.60 23.47
C ASN A 37 -12.82 44.75 23.22
N SER A 38 -12.84 43.91 22.16
CA SER A 38 -11.70 43.08 21.78
C SER A 38 -10.49 43.86 21.28
N TYR A 39 -10.65 45.06 20.69
CA TYR A 39 -9.50 45.88 20.27
C TYR A 39 -8.79 46.56 21.43
N GLU A 40 -9.53 47.00 22.44
CA GLU A 40 -8.96 47.59 23.66
C GLU A 40 -8.22 46.54 24.48
N THR A 41 -8.83 45.34 24.59
CA THR A 41 -8.20 44.17 25.20
C THR A 41 -6.94 43.74 24.44
N LEU A 42 -7.01 43.72 23.10
CA LEU A 42 -5.85 43.42 22.25
C LEU A 42 -4.74 44.48 22.42
N LEU A 43 -5.11 45.76 22.45
CA LEU A 43 -4.17 46.86 22.65
C LEU A 43 -3.48 46.77 24.01
N SER A 44 -4.21 46.44 25.07
CA SER A 44 -3.66 46.23 26.42
C SER A 44 -2.59 45.12 26.42
N HIS A 45 -2.90 43.97 25.81
CA HIS A 45 -1.94 42.88 25.69
C HIS A 45 -0.73 43.24 24.81
N LEU A 46 -0.95 43.92 23.69
CA LEU A 46 0.14 44.34 22.80
C LEU A 46 1.09 45.31 23.51
N LYS A 47 0.56 46.25 24.31
CA LYS A 47 1.38 47.18 25.13
C LYS A 47 2.18 46.45 26.19
N SER A 48 1.59 45.48 26.87
CA SER A 48 2.34 44.62 27.82
C SER A 48 3.47 43.88 27.11
N LEU A 49 3.23 43.36 25.90
CA LEU A 49 4.25 42.66 25.12
C LEU A 49 5.35 43.60 24.60
N GLU A 50 5.03 44.85 24.27
CA GLU A 50 6.01 45.87 23.88
C GLU A 50 7.01 46.18 25.00
N GLN A 51 6.56 46.20 26.27
CA GLN A 51 7.44 46.42 27.43
C GLN A 51 8.55 45.36 27.53
N HIS A 52 8.25 44.14 27.09
CA HIS A 52 9.19 43.03 27.11
C HIS A 52 9.90 42.80 25.76
N ASN A 53 9.45 43.47 24.69
CA ASN A 53 9.98 43.23 23.34
C ASN A 53 9.82 44.46 22.43
N LYS A 54 10.95 45.08 22.07
CA LYS A 54 11.03 46.28 21.22
C LYS A 54 10.86 45.99 19.71
N SER A 55 10.01 45.04 19.35
CA SER A 55 9.78 44.67 17.95
C SER A 55 8.99 45.75 17.20
N GLU A 56 9.50 46.19 16.05
CA GLU A 56 8.80 47.12 15.15
C GLU A 56 7.45 46.57 14.66
N ALA A 57 7.28 45.25 14.65
CA ALA A 57 6.00 44.62 14.32
C ALA A 57 4.96 44.82 15.44
N ILE A 58 5.37 44.72 16.70
CA ILE A 58 4.48 44.95 17.86
C ILE A 58 4.06 46.42 17.88
N LYS A 59 5.01 47.35 17.69
CA LYS A 59 4.72 48.78 17.54
C LYS A 59 3.72 49.07 16.42
N ALA A 60 3.90 48.42 15.26
CA ALA A 60 2.96 48.54 14.15
C ALA A 60 1.55 48.05 14.53
N LEU A 61 1.42 46.90 15.18
CA LEU A 61 0.14 46.35 15.62
C LEU A 61 -0.54 47.21 16.70
N ILE A 62 0.23 47.77 17.64
CA ILE A 62 -0.26 48.74 18.63
C ILE A 62 -0.84 49.96 17.92
N LYS A 63 -0.10 50.54 16.98
CA LYS A 63 -0.54 51.69 16.21
C LYS A 63 -1.83 51.40 15.45
N GLN A 64 -1.94 50.25 14.80
CA GLN A 64 -3.16 49.88 14.07
C GLN A 64 -4.34 49.57 15.00
N SER A 65 -4.10 48.99 16.17
CA SER A 65 -5.15 48.75 17.17
C SER A 65 -5.68 50.06 17.75
N GLN A 66 -4.79 51.00 18.08
CA GLN A 66 -5.16 52.36 18.49
C GLN A 66 -5.97 53.07 17.40
N LEU A 67 -5.59 52.90 16.14
CA LEU A 67 -6.30 53.48 15.02
C LEU A 67 -7.72 52.93 14.87
N LEU A 68 -7.90 51.61 15.06
CA LEU A 68 -9.22 50.99 15.05
C LEU A 68 -10.11 51.46 16.22
N ILE A 69 -9.52 51.66 17.41
CA ILE A 69 -10.23 52.22 18.56
C ILE A 69 -10.67 53.67 18.27
N LYS A 70 -9.78 54.49 17.70
CA LYS A 70 -10.14 55.87 17.29
C LYS A 70 -11.25 55.87 16.24
N ALA A 71 -11.15 55.00 15.24
CA ALA A 71 -12.15 54.85 14.20
C ALA A 71 -13.51 54.42 14.76
N LYS A 72 -13.52 53.47 15.72
CA LYS A 72 -14.72 53.06 16.48
C LYS A 72 -15.35 54.25 17.20
N ASN A 73 -14.57 55.00 17.98
CA ASN A 73 -15.09 56.12 18.76
C ASN A 73 -15.67 57.21 17.85
N ALA A 74 -15.01 57.52 16.73
CA ALA A 74 -15.52 58.48 15.75
C ALA A 74 -16.85 58.04 15.10
N LEU A 75 -17.03 56.74 14.86
CA LEU A 75 -18.29 56.20 14.37
C LEU A 75 -19.40 56.33 15.42
N HIS A 76 -19.11 55.99 16.68
CA HIS A 76 -20.06 56.11 17.79
C HIS A 76 -20.49 57.56 18.03
N GLU A 77 -19.54 58.51 18.10
CA GLU A 77 -19.81 59.96 18.22
C GLU A 77 -20.61 60.52 17.04
N SER A 78 -20.55 59.86 15.88
CA SER A 78 -21.28 60.25 14.67
C SER A 78 -22.53 59.40 14.41
N SER A 79 -22.95 58.57 15.37
CA SER A 79 -24.09 57.64 15.22
C SER A 79 -25.37 58.36 14.75
N GLU A 80 -25.73 59.47 15.39
CA GLU A 80 -26.89 60.29 15.01
C GLU A 80 -26.75 60.90 13.61
N LYS A 81 -25.53 61.31 13.21
CA LYS A 81 -25.27 61.85 11.86
C LYS A 81 -25.37 60.79 10.77
N LEU A 82 -25.13 59.53 11.13
CA LEU A 82 -25.21 58.39 10.24
C LEU A 82 -26.64 57.86 10.11
N LYS A 83 -27.53 58.17 11.05
CA LYS A 83 -28.94 57.78 10.99
C LYS A 83 -29.61 58.31 9.71
N SER A 84 -30.30 57.41 9.01
CA SER A 84 -30.94 57.65 7.72
C SER A 84 -29.97 58.06 6.58
N LYS A 85 -28.66 57.85 6.74
CA LYS A 85 -27.71 58.03 5.63
C LYS A 85 -27.68 56.79 4.74
N THR A 86 -27.78 57.03 3.44
CA THR A 86 -27.59 56.00 2.42
C THR A 86 -26.12 55.93 2.00
N LEU A 87 -25.46 54.82 2.32
CA LEU A 87 -24.11 54.49 1.86
C LEU A 87 -24.16 53.68 0.57
N LYS A 88 -23.29 54.02 -0.38
CA LYS A 88 -23.05 53.20 -1.58
C LYS A 88 -21.90 52.23 -1.33
N VAL A 89 -22.21 50.94 -1.21
CA VAL A 89 -21.23 49.88 -0.94
C VAL A 89 -21.23 48.88 -2.10
N GLY A 90 -20.25 49.04 -2.99
CA GLY A 90 -20.25 48.35 -4.28
C GLY A 90 -21.40 48.86 -5.17
N SER A 91 -22.24 47.95 -5.65
CA SER A 91 -23.45 48.27 -6.43
C SER A 91 -24.70 48.49 -5.57
N LYS A 92 -24.62 48.31 -4.25
CA LYS A 92 -25.77 48.37 -3.34
C LYS A 92 -25.83 49.71 -2.61
N ASN A 93 -27.05 50.23 -2.49
CA ASN A 93 -27.37 51.29 -1.54
C ASN A 93 -27.79 50.66 -0.22
N ILE A 94 -27.21 51.13 0.87
CA ILE A 94 -27.50 50.67 2.22
C ILE A 94 -27.84 51.89 3.06
N GLU A 95 -29.07 51.93 3.56
CA GLU A 95 -29.52 52.98 4.47
C GLU A 95 -29.22 52.55 5.92
N ILE A 96 -28.52 53.38 6.67
CA ILE A 96 -28.24 53.12 8.09
C ILE A 96 -29.45 53.55 8.89
N LEU A 97 -30.05 52.62 9.64
CA LEU A 97 -31.21 52.89 10.49
C LEU A 97 -30.76 53.25 11.91
N GLU A 98 -29.74 52.57 12.42
CA GLU A 98 -29.21 52.77 13.76
C GLU A 98 -27.77 52.25 13.82
N LEU A 99 -26.86 53.01 14.41
CA LEU A 99 -25.51 52.54 14.72
C LEU A 99 -25.38 52.36 16.24
N ARG A 100 -25.15 51.13 16.68
CA ARG A 100 -24.95 50.76 18.08
C ARG A 100 -23.47 50.52 18.37
N ASP A 101 -23.12 50.40 19.64
CA ASP A 101 -21.73 50.24 20.10
C ASP A 101 -20.99 49.07 19.45
N SER A 102 -21.70 47.99 19.11
CA SER A 102 -21.09 46.79 18.51
C SER A 102 -21.82 46.22 17.30
N SER A 103 -22.95 46.81 16.92
CA SER A 103 -23.76 46.37 15.79
C SER A 103 -24.30 47.57 15.02
N ILE A 104 -24.81 47.29 13.83
CA ILE A 104 -25.46 48.28 12.99
C ILE A 104 -26.76 47.69 12.46
N LEU A 105 -27.82 48.46 12.60
CA LEU A 105 -29.12 48.21 12.00
C LEU A 105 -29.18 48.99 10.69
N TYR A 106 -29.45 48.29 9.59
CA TYR A 106 -29.43 48.90 8.26
C TYR A 106 -30.46 48.26 7.33
N ASN A 107 -30.97 49.05 6.40
CA ASN A 107 -31.81 48.58 5.31
C ASN A 107 -30.96 48.34 4.05
N SER A 108 -31.04 47.13 3.50
CA SER A 108 -30.43 46.81 2.22
C SER A 108 -31.44 46.11 1.31
N ALA A 109 -31.81 46.78 0.22
CA ALA A 109 -32.82 46.32 -0.72
C ALA A 109 -34.20 46.06 -0.07
N GLY A 110 -34.65 46.99 0.77
CA GLY A 110 -35.96 46.94 1.43
C GLY A 110 -36.04 45.98 2.62
N LYS A 111 -34.91 45.38 3.04
CA LYS A 111 -34.84 44.48 4.18
C LYS A 111 -33.95 45.04 5.27
N GLU A 112 -34.52 45.20 6.45
CA GLU A 112 -33.80 45.52 7.68
C GLU A 112 -32.93 44.35 8.11
N LYS A 113 -31.70 44.66 8.53
CA LYS A 113 -30.70 43.71 8.98
C LYS A 113 -29.95 44.30 10.16
N ASP A 114 -29.77 43.49 11.20
CA ASP A 114 -28.84 43.77 12.30
C ASP A 114 -27.60 42.89 12.12
N ALA A 115 -26.43 43.51 12.09
CA ALA A 115 -25.18 42.76 12.04
C ALA A 115 -24.11 43.44 12.87
N SER A 116 -23.27 42.63 13.50
CA SER A 116 -22.13 43.15 14.24
C SER A 116 -21.15 43.87 13.30
N LEU A 117 -20.65 45.01 13.75
CA LEU A 117 -19.71 45.85 13.00
C LEU A 117 -18.47 45.08 12.55
N ASN A 118 -18.01 44.09 13.33
CA ASN A 118 -16.87 43.22 13.01
C ASN A 118 -17.14 42.13 11.94
N LYS A 119 -18.41 41.95 11.56
CA LYS A 119 -18.82 41.01 10.50
C LYS A 119 -19.08 41.77 9.19
N MET A 120 -18.98 43.10 9.21
CA MET A 120 -19.21 43.91 8.03
C MET A 120 -18.09 43.74 7.01
N PRO A 121 -18.42 43.72 5.69
CA PRO A 121 -17.41 43.77 4.64
C PRO A 121 -16.51 44.98 4.79
N THR A 122 -15.22 44.85 4.46
CA THR A 122 -14.25 45.96 4.53
C THR A 122 -14.73 47.20 3.76
N SER A 123 -15.37 47.01 2.60
CA SER A 123 -15.91 48.10 1.78
C SER A 123 -17.01 48.89 2.50
N PHE A 124 -17.79 48.22 3.35
CA PHE A 124 -18.83 48.84 4.17
C PHE A 124 -18.21 49.70 5.26
N TYR A 125 -17.25 49.13 6.00
CA TYR A 125 -16.52 49.85 7.06
C TYR A 125 -15.77 51.08 6.51
N TYR A 126 -15.18 50.94 5.32
CA TYR A 126 -14.57 52.05 4.59
C TYR A 126 -15.56 53.17 4.25
N ALA A 127 -16.76 52.82 3.76
CA ALA A 127 -17.79 53.80 3.43
C ALA A 127 -18.28 54.55 4.68
N LEU A 128 -18.48 53.84 5.80
CA LEU A 128 -18.84 54.42 7.09
C LEU A 128 -17.80 55.46 7.55
N LEU A 129 -16.52 55.08 7.59
CA LEU A 129 -15.45 55.98 8.05
C LEU A 129 -15.29 57.21 7.16
N LYS A 130 -15.49 57.04 5.85
CA LYS A 130 -15.50 58.15 4.90
C LYS A 130 -16.68 59.10 5.16
N GLN A 131 -17.85 58.57 5.50
CA GLN A 131 -19.06 59.38 5.74
C GLN A 131 -18.96 60.26 6.98
N VAL A 132 -18.22 59.82 8.00
CA VAL A 132 -17.96 60.59 9.23
C VAL A 132 -16.73 61.50 9.14
N ASN A 133 -16.13 61.62 7.94
CA ASN A 133 -14.91 62.40 7.69
C ASN A 133 -13.75 62.02 8.63
N PHE A 134 -13.60 60.73 8.98
CA PHE A 134 -12.48 60.29 9.82
C PHE A 134 -11.15 60.52 9.08
N PRO A 135 -10.20 61.32 9.60
CA PRO A 135 -9.01 61.76 8.85
C PRO A 135 -8.16 60.61 8.29
N ASP A 136 -8.09 59.50 9.04
CA ASP A 136 -7.29 58.32 8.73
C ASP A 136 -8.15 57.14 8.24
N TYR A 137 -9.28 57.41 7.58
CA TYR A 137 -10.25 56.37 7.18
C TYR A 137 -9.64 55.27 6.28
N LEU A 138 -8.67 55.60 5.43
CA LEU A 138 -7.96 54.62 4.60
C LEU A 138 -7.10 53.67 5.44
N ASP A 139 -6.34 54.21 6.39
CA ASP A 139 -5.45 53.46 7.28
C ASP A 139 -6.24 52.60 8.27
N ALA A 140 -7.34 53.13 8.80
CA ALA A 140 -8.27 52.41 9.65
C ALA A 140 -8.99 51.28 8.89
N SER A 141 -9.41 51.54 7.65
CA SER A 141 -10.02 50.51 6.79
C SER A 141 -9.03 49.42 6.40
N PHE A 142 -7.77 49.80 6.12
CA PHE A 142 -6.70 48.83 5.87
C PHE A 142 -6.48 47.93 7.09
N SER A 143 -6.40 48.54 8.27
CA SER A 143 -6.25 47.82 9.53
C SER A 143 -7.43 46.89 9.78
N TYR A 144 -8.64 47.38 9.58
CA TYR A 144 -9.85 46.58 9.69
C TYR A 144 -9.79 45.37 8.75
N ALA A 145 -9.45 45.58 7.48
CA ALA A 145 -9.31 44.50 6.49
C ALA A 145 -8.27 43.46 6.92
N ALA A 146 -7.10 43.92 7.38
CA ALA A 146 -6.01 43.06 7.81
C ALA A 146 -6.40 42.24 9.06
N PHE A 147 -6.97 42.88 10.08
CA PHE A 147 -7.41 42.22 11.32
C PHE A 147 -8.52 41.19 11.10
N HIS A 148 -9.42 41.41 10.14
CA HIS A 148 -10.47 40.44 9.79
C HIS A 148 -10.00 39.36 8.80
N GLY A 149 -8.79 39.50 8.27
CA GLY A 149 -8.20 38.58 7.31
C GLY A 149 -8.77 38.70 5.90
N ASP A 150 -9.36 39.85 5.56
CA ASP A 150 -9.76 40.23 4.21
C ASP A 150 -8.53 40.74 3.44
N LEU A 151 -7.61 39.81 3.14
CA LEU A 151 -6.31 40.15 2.54
C LEU A 151 -6.46 40.78 1.15
N LYS A 152 -7.53 40.45 0.42
CA LYS A 152 -7.80 41.04 -0.91
C LYS A 152 -8.09 42.54 -0.76
N SER A 153 -9.00 42.92 0.14
CA SER A 153 -9.29 44.33 0.38
C SER A 153 -8.13 45.04 1.08
N ALA A 154 -7.40 44.38 1.99
CA ALA A 154 -6.20 44.95 2.60
C ALA A 154 -5.13 45.25 1.53
N GLN A 155 -4.92 44.37 0.56
CA GLN A 155 -3.99 44.61 -0.56
C GLN A 155 -4.47 45.75 -1.46
N GLN A 156 -5.76 45.81 -1.77
CA GLN A 156 -6.33 46.90 -2.57
C GLN A 156 -6.15 48.25 -1.87
N LEU A 157 -6.46 48.32 -0.57
CA LEU A 157 -6.28 49.52 0.25
C LEU A 157 -4.80 49.89 0.37
N MET A 158 -3.91 48.90 0.51
CA MET A 158 -2.47 49.14 0.49
C MET A 158 -1.99 49.75 -0.83
N ASN A 159 -2.51 49.28 -1.97
CA ASN A 159 -2.18 49.85 -3.27
C ASN A 159 -2.67 51.30 -3.40
N ILE A 160 -3.84 51.63 -2.82
CA ILE A 160 -4.34 53.00 -2.76
C ILE A 160 -3.43 53.88 -1.88
N LEU A 161 -3.07 53.41 -0.68
CA LEU A 161 -2.15 54.09 0.23
C LEU A 161 -0.77 54.33 -0.41
N LYS A 162 -0.27 53.34 -1.18
CA LYS A 162 0.99 53.45 -1.94
C LYS A 162 0.92 54.52 -3.02
N LYS A 163 -0.17 54.57 -3.82
CA LYS A 163 -0.37 55.60 -4.84
C LYS A 163 -0.45 57.01 -4.25
N GLY A 164 -1.08 57.15 -3.08
CA GLY A 164 -1.15 58.42 -2.36
C GLY A 164 0.12 58.82 -1.60
N LYS A 165 1.23 58.06 -1.71
CA LYS A 165 2.46 58.23 -0.91
C LYS A 165 2.22 58.23 0.61
N LYS A 166 1.13 57.62 1.09
CA LYS A 166 0.76 57.47 2.51
C LYS A 166 1.08 56.09 3.08
N GLN A 167 1.71 55.21 2.29
CA GLN A 167 2.16 53.91 2.79
C GLN A 167 3.24 54.11 3.86
N THR A 168 3.05 53.47 5.01
CA THR A 168 4.00 53.49 6.12
C THR A 168 4.59 52.10 6.30
N ALA A 169 5.74 52.03 6.99
CA ALA A 169 6.31 50.75 7.40
C ALA A 169 5.31 49.90 8.21
N SER A 170 4.45 50.53 9.03
CA SER A 170 3.42 49.81 9.80
C SER A 170 2.41 49.10 8.90
N HIS A 171 2.04 49.66 7.75
CA HIS A 171 1.15 48.98 6.78
C HIS A 171 1.80 47.73 6.18
N ILE A 172 3.06 47.84 5.78
CA ILE A 172 3.82 46.73 5.20
C ILE A 172 3.97 45.61 6.23
N TYR A 173 4.39 45.93 7.45
CA TYR A 173 4.53 44.95 8.53
C TYR A 173 3.21 44.27 8.88
N THR A 174 2.13 45.05 9.00
CA THR A 174 0.79 44.51 9.32
C THR A 174 0.33 43.52 8.26
N PHE A 175 0.38 43.90 6.98
CA PHE A 175 -0.06 43.01 5.90
C PHE A 175 0.80 41.76 5.76
N HIS A 176 2.13 41.90 5.86
CA HIS A 176 3.06 40.78 5.82
C HIS A 176 2.83 39.79 6.98
N TYR A 177 2.48 40.29 8.16
CA TYR A 177 2.14 39.43 9.30
C TYR A 177 0.81 38.71 9.10
N PHE A 178 -0.24 39.43 8.68
CA PHE A 178 -1.56 38.84 8.49
C PHE A 178 -1.62 37.87 7.31
N SER A 179 -0.81 38.07 6.26
CA SER A 179 -0.69 37.09 5.17
C SER A 179 -0.06 35.79 5.67
N LYS A 180 1.03 35.87 6.44
CA LYS A 180 1.66 34.69 7.08
C LYS A 180 0.76 33.99 8.09
N LEU A 181 -0.09 34.74 8.79
CA LEU A 181 -1.06 34.21 9.74
C LEU A 181 -2.03 33.22 9.08
N ASN A 182 -2.52 33.56 7.89
CA ASN A 182 -3.42 32.66 7.16
C ASN A 182 -2.73 31.35 6.77
N ASP A 183 -1.45 31.40 6.41
CA ASP A 183 -0.68 30.19 6.14
C ASP A 183 -0.46 29.34 7.40
N ILE A 184 -0.21 29.97 8.55
CA ILE A 184 -0.12 29.29 9.86
C ILE A 184 -1.45 28.60 10.20
N ILE A 185 -2.59 29.28 10.03
CA ILE A 185 -3.91 28.71 10.29
C ILE A 185 -4.21 27.54 9.35
N LYS A 186 -3.88 27.69 8.07
CA LYS A 186 -4.03 26.61 7.08
C LYS A 186 -3.19 25.40 7.47
N THR A 187 -1.97 25.61 7.95
CA THR A 187 -1.10 24.55 8.47
C THR A 187 -1.72 23.85 9.67
N GLY A 188 -2.22 24.62 10.66
CA GLY A 188 -2.88 24.08 11.85
C GLY A 188 -4.06 23.18 11.53
N LYS A 189 -4.95 23.60 10.61
CA LYS A 189 -6.09 22.78 10.16
C LYS A 189 -5.67 21.46 9.51
N LEU A 190 -4.55 21.46 8.78
CA LEU A 190 -4.01 20.23 8.18
C LEU A 190 -3.40 19.32 9.25
N LEU A 191 -2.78 19.86 10.30
CA LEU A 191 -2.32 19.06 11.44
C LEU A 191 -3.48 18.43 12.22
N GLU A 192 -4.60 19.14 12.39
CA GLU A 192 -5.81 18.58 12.97
C GLU A 192 -6.37 17.45 12.10
N LYS A 193 -6.42 17.66 10.78
CA LYS A 193 -6.80 16.61 9.82
C LYS A 193 -5.91 15.38 9.96
N ALA A 194 -4.58 15.56 10.01
CA ALA A 194 -3.64 14.45 10.23
C ALA A 194 -3.90 13.75 11.57
N SER A 195 -4.23 14.50 12.62
CA SER A 195 -4.55 13.93 13.94
C SER A 195 -5.83 13.10 13.91
N ALA A 196 -6.87 13.57 13.22
CA ALA A 196 -8.11 12.83 13.04
C ALA A 196 -7.86 11.52 12.26
N GLN A 197 -7.04 11.57 11.22
CA GLN A 197 -6.64 10.40 10.43
C GLN A 197 -5.87 9.38 11.27
N ILE A 198 -4.94 9.83 12.14
CA ILE A 198 -4.25 8.93 13.09
C ILE A 198 -5.26 8.27 14.03
N LYS A 199 -6.23 9.01 14.58
CA LYS A 199 -7.25 8.48 15.50
C LYS A 199 -8.14 7.41 14.85
N THR A 200 -8.44 7.55 13.56
CA THR A 200 -9.21 6.55 12.80
C THR A 200 -8.33 5.46 12.18
N ASN A 201 -7.05 5.38 12.58
CA ASN A 201 -6.05 4.44 12.05
C ASN A 201 -5.80 4.54 10.53
N ASP A 202 -6.08 5.70 9.92
CA ASP A 202 -5.77 6.00 8.51
C ASP A 202 -4.35 6.58 8.40
N ILE A 203 -3.36 5.71 8.63
CA ILE A 203 -1.96 6.09 8.79
C ILE A 203 -1.36 6.70 7.51
N ALA A 204 -1.81 6.26 6.32
CA ALA A 204 -1.35 6.81 5.04
C ALA A 204 -1.78 8.26 4.87
N ALA A 205 -3.08 8.49 5.06
CA ALA A 205 -3.64 9.80 4.83
C ALA A 205 -3.05 10.82 5.82
N ALA A 206 -2.78 10.39 7.05
CA ALA A 206 -2.02 11.17 8.03
C ALA A 206 -0.59 11.46 7.53
N ASN A 207 0.15 10.45 7.09
CA ASN A 207 1.53 10.61 6.63
C ASN A 207 1.65 11.50 5.38
N ASN A 208 0.72 11.34 4.42
CA ASN A 208 0.63 12.20 3.23
C ASN A 208 0.32 13.64 3.61
N THR A 209 -0.61 13.86 4.56
CA THR A 209 -0.93 15.20 5.06
C THR A 209 0.29 15.85 5.73
N LEU A 210 1.02 15.11 6.57
CA LEU A 210 2.26 15.58 7.22
C LEU A 210 3.38 15.86 6.22
N SER A 211 3.54 15.02 5.20
CA SER A 211 4.51 15.22 4.12
C SER A 211 4.19 16.47 3.31
N PHE A 212 2.91 16.68 2.96
CA PHE A 212 2.46 17.89 2.27
C PHE A 212 2.73 19.16 3.09
N ILE A 213 2.44 19.13 4.40
CA ILE A 213 2.75 20.26 5.30
C ILE A 213 4.26 20.56 5.26
N SER A 214 5.09 19.53 5.40
CA SER A 214 6.56 19.66 5.45
C SER A 214 7.16 20.18 4.14
N GLN A 215 6.68 19.71 2.99
CA GLN A 215 7.22 20.09 1.68
C GLN A 215 6.68 21.43 1.17
N THR A 216 5.39 21.70 1.42
CA THR A 216 4.68 22.76 0.69
C THR A 216 4.48 24.01 1.53
N ILE A 217 4.20 23.85 2.83
CA ILE A 217 3.64 24.93 3.63
C ILE A 217 4.67 25.56 4.57
N ILE A 218 5.64 24.78 5.06
CA ILE A 218 6.70 25.30 5.92
C ILE A 218 7.76 26.02 5.07
N ARG A 219 7.43 27.22 4.59
CA ARG A 219 8.35 28.07 3.81
C ARG A 219 8.99 29.17 4.64
N SER A 220 8.40 29.54 5.77
CA SER A 220 8.95 30.60 6.65
C SER A 220 9.64 30.02 7.90
N PRO A 221 10.70 30.70 8.41
CA PRO A 221 11.37 30.30 9.65
C PRO A 221 10.41 30.19 10.84
N ILE A 222 9.42 31.09 10.91
CA ILE A 222 8.39 31.11 11.96
C ILE A 222 7.54 29.83 11.91
N GLN A 223 6.99 29.47 10.74
CA GLN A 223 6.25 28.21 10.59
C GLN A 223 7.10 26.99 10.92
N LYS A 224 8.39 27.01 10.54
CA LYS A 224 9.31 25.92 10.82
C LYS A 224 9.48 25.75 12.32
N SER A 225 9.76 26.83 13.06
CA SER A 225 9.88 26.77 14.52
C SER A 225 8.58 26.30 15.20
N LEU A 226 7.43 26.77 14.71
CA LEU A 226 6.11 26.46 15.27
C LEU A 226 5.68 25.01 15.07
N PHE A 227 5.81 24.49 13.84
CA PHE A 227 5.15 23.24 13.47
C PHE A 227 6.09 22.04 13.40
N THR A 228 7.41 22.24 13.35
CA THR A 228 8.36 21.11 13.31
C THR A 228 8.22 20.17 14.53
N PRO A 229 8.13 20.66 15.78
CA PRO A 229 7.95 19.79 16.94
C PRO A 229 6.66 18.97 16.86
N GLU A 230 5.56 19.62 16.49
CA GLU A 230 4.23 19.00 16.39
C GLU A 230 4.12 17.98 15.25
N ILE A 231 4.80 18.22 14.12
CA ILE A 231 4.90 17.27 13.01
C ILE A 231 5.73 16.08 13.43
N LYS A 232 6.87 16.31 14.07
CA LYS A 232 7.75 15.26 14.58
C LYS A 232 6.99 14.37 15.57
N GLN A 233 6.30 14.96 16.54
CA GLN A 233 5.51 14.20 17.52
C GLN A 233 4.45 13.31 16.85
N ARG A 234 3.72 13.81 15.85
CA ARG A 234 2.72 13.01 15.13
C ARG A 234 3.35 11.92 14.26
N HIS A 235 4.49 12.21 13.64
CA HIS A 235 5.28 11.22 12.92
C HIS A 235 5.75 10.11 13.86
N ASP A 236 6.18 10.45 15.08
CA ASP A 236 6.56 9.48 16.11
C ASP A 236 5.35 8.62 16.58
N ILE A 237 4.13 9.16 16.59
CA ILE A 237 2.90 8.38 16.86
C ILE A 237 2.64 7.39 15.72
N ILE A 238 2.75 7.84 14.48
CA ILE A 238 2.62 6.98 13.29
C ILE A 238 3.63 5.84 13.35
N LEU A 239 4.90 6.15 13.61
CA LEU A 239 5.97 5.15 13.75
C LEU A 239 5.69 4.18 14.91
N ARG A 240 5.16 4.65 16.04
CA ARG A 240 4.76 3.77 17.16
C ARG A 240 3.60 2.84 16.78
N THR A 241 2.59 3.32 16.06
CA THR A 241 1.47 2.49 15.59
C THR A 241 1.95 1.43 14.60
N ILE A 242 2.80 1.83 13.66
CA ILE A 242 3.49 0.92 12.74
C ILE A 242 4.28 -0.14 13.52
N ASN A 243 5.05 0.28 14.52
CA ASN A 243 5.82 -0.64 15.34
C ASN A 243 4.92 -1.60 16.11
N LYS A 244 3.72 -1.21 16.54
CA LYS A 244 2.77 -2.15 17.16
C LYS A 244 2.31 -3.24 16.19
N VAL A 245 2.04 -2.89 14.92
CA VAL A 245 1.72 -3.87 13.87
C VAL A 245 2.90 -4.82 13.65
N ARG A 246 4.11 -4.27 13.59
CA ARG A 246 5.34 -5.06 13.50
C ARG A 246 5.56 -5.96 14.72
N GLN A 247 5.23 -5.50 15.92
CA GLN A 247 5.28 -6.32 17.14
C GLN A 247 4.24 -7.45 17.10
N ALA A 248 3.05 -7.22 16.54
CA ALA A 248 2.07 -8.28 16.31
C ALA A 248 2.58 -9.32 15.28
N GLU A 249 3.29 -8.89 14.23
CA GLU A 249 4.01 -9.83 13.35
C GLU A 249 5.04 -10.64 14.17
N LEU A 250 5.87 -9.99 15.00
CA LEU A 250 6.87 -10.63 15.87
C LEU A 250 6.26 -11.66 16.84
N LEU A 251 5.06 -11.41 17.36
CA LEU A 251 4.35 -12.36 18.21
C LEU A 251 3.97 -13.65 17.45
N LEU A 252 3.54 -13.55 16.19
CA LEU A 252 3.27 -14.74 15.36
C LEU A 252 4.52 -15.58 15.08
N PHE A 253 5.71 -14.96 15.05
CA PHE A 253 6.98 -15.67 14.92
C PHE A 253 7.40 -16.38 16.23
N ALA A 254 7.03 -15.82 17.39
CA ALA A 254 7.29 -16.44 18.68
C ALA A 254 6.46 -17.73 18.90
N ASP A 255 5.27 -17.83 18.29
CA ASP A 255 4.36 -18.99 18.41
C ASP A 255 4.69 -20.14 17.43
N PHE A 256 5.92 -20.21 16.91
CA PHE A 256 6.35 -21.36 16.11
C PHE A 256 6.71 -22.55 17.00
N PRO A 257 6.11 -23.74 16.83
CA PRO A 257 6.11 -24.81 17.85
C PRO A 257 7.39 -25.67 17.87
N LEU A 258 8.51 -25.14 17.39
CA LEU A 258 9.74 -25.89 17.18
C LEU A 258 10.94 -25.06 17.62
N GLU A 259 11.77 -25.61 18.49
CA GLU A 259 13.01 -24.97 18.93
C GLU A 259 14.17 -25.23 17.95
N PRO A 260 15.27 -24.45 18.00
CA PRO A 260 16.48 -24.76 17.25
C PRO A 260 17.01 -26.18 17.50
N ASP A 261 17.64 -26.77 16.48
CA ASP A 261 18.14 -28.16 16.42
C ASP A 261 17.06 -29.27 16.43
N GLN A 262 15.78 -28.89 16.35
CA GLN A 262 14.67 -29.84 16.32
C GLN A 262 14.09 -30.03 14.91
N ARG A 263 13.47 -31.20 14.70
CA ARG A 263 12.68 -31.52 13.50
C ARG A 263 11.31 -32.03 13.91
N MET A 264 10.25 -31.51 13.31
CA MET A 264 8.90 -32.04 13.51
C MET A 264 8.00 -31.80 12.30
N LYS A 265 6.82 -32.41 12.30
CA LYS A 265 5.74 -32.02 11.39
C LYS A 265 4.91 -30.90 12.01
N VAL A 266 4.68 -29.83 11.27
CA VAL A 266 3.92 -28.65 11.69
C VAL A 266 2.70 -28.49 10.79
N LYS A 267 1.54 -28.23 11.39
CA LYS A 267 0.31 -27.87 10.65
C LYS A 267 0.33 -26.38 10.30
N CYS A 268 -0.13 -26.05 9.10
CA CYS A 268 -0.33 -24.67 8.68
C CYS A 268 -1.43 -24.03 9.55
N LEU A 269 -1.22 -22.78 9.98
CA LEU A 269 -2.15 -22.08 10.88
C LEU A 269 -3.49 -21.77 10.19
N ASN A 270 -3.43 -21.23 8.97
CA ASN A 270 -4.63 -20.83 8.22
C ASN A 270 -5.28 -21.97 7.42
N TYR A 271 -4.58 -23.10 7.27
CA TYR A 271 -5.01 -24.26 6.47
C TYR A 271 -4.58 -25.56 7.17
N PRO A 272 -5.18 -25.89 8.32
CA PRO A 272 -4.73 -26.97 9.21
C PRO A 272 -4.84 -28.39 8.62
N GLU A 273 -5.50 -28.54 7.47
CA GLU A 273 -5.50 -29.77 6.67
C GLU A 273 -4.14 -30.05 6.02
N PHE A 274 -3.29 -29.03 5.87
CA PHE A 274 -1.94 -29.17 5.37
C PHE A 274 -0.93 -29.15 6.51
N GLN A 275 0.08 -30.01 6.37
CA GLN A 275 1.23 -30.09 7.25
C GLN A 275 2.51 -30.18 6.42
N TYR A 276 3.61 -29.76 7.01
CA TYR A 276 4.94 -29.87 6.43
C TYR A 276 5.92 -30.39 7.47
N ASP A 277 6.93 -31.12 7.01
CA ASP A 277 8.09 -31.47 7.84
C ASP A 277 9.03 -30.28 7.91
N VAL A 278 9.55 -29.95 9.07
CA VAL A 278 10.45 -28.80 9.24
C VAL A 278 11.59 -29.17 10.15
N TYR A 279 12.79 -28.68 9.81
CA TYR A 279 13.95 -28.72 10.68
C TYR A 279 14.53 -27.31 10.81
N LEU A 280 14.70 -26.87 12.05
CA LEU A 280 15.41 -25.64 12.39
C LEU A 280 16.85 -26.01 12.81
N PRO A 281 17.87 -25.45 12.16
CA PRO A 281 19.25 -25.73 12.54
C PRO A 281 19.60 -24.99 13.85
N PRO A 282 20.64 -25.42 14.60
CA PRO A 282 20.99 -24.85 15.90
C PRO A 282 21.32 -23.34 15.87
N GLN A 283 21.70 -22.81 14.71
CA GLN A 283 22.02 -21.40 14.49
C GLN A 283 20.76 -20.51 14.42
N TYR A 284 19.56 -21.10 14.31
CA TYR A 284 18.31 -20.36 14.18
C TYR A 284 17.97 -19.57 15.44
N LYS A 285 17.36 -18.39 15.27
CA LYS A 285 16.88 -17.53 16.36
C LYS A 285 15.46 -17.05 16.08
N HIS A 286 14.55 -17.28 17.02
CA HIS A 286 13.13 -16.90 16.90
C HIS A 286 12.90 -15.39 16.84
N ASP A 287 13.82 -14.59 17.36
CA ASP A 287 13.72 -13.12 17.32
C ASP A 287 14.12 -12.50 15.97
N GLY A 288 14.57 -13.32 15.02
CA GLY A 288 15.03 -12.88 13.71
C GLY A 288 16.36 -12.12 13.72
N SER A 289 17.12 -12.16 14.83
CA SER A 289 18.46 -11.58 14.93
C SER A 289 19.47 -12.27 14.00
N VAL A 290 19.23 -13.54 13.69
CA VAL A 290 19.99 -14.34 12.73
C VAL A 290 19.04 -14.85 11.66
N LEU A 291 19.32 -14.51 10.41
CA LEU A 291 18.51 -14.92 9.26
C LEU A 291 19.26 -15.96 8.45
N LEU A 292 18.67 -17.15 8.35
CA LEU A 292 19.27 -18.31 7.72
C LEU A 292 18.65 -18.57 6.33
N PRO A 293 19.40 -19.18 5.40
CA PRO A 293 18.82 -19.74 4.18
C PRO A 293 17.73 -20.76 4.49
N ILE A 294 16.77 -20.90 3.58
CA ILE A 294 15.69 -21.88 3.67
C ILE A 294 15.64 -22.74 2.41
N MET A 295 15.39 -24.04 2.57
CA MET A 295 15.30 -24.98 1.45
C MET A 295 14.02 -25.82 1.52
N TYR A 296 13.20 -25.71 0.48
CA TYR A 296 11.99 -26.51 0.26
C TYR A 296 12.36 -27.82 -0.42
N THR A 297 11.86 -28.95 0.09
CA THR A 297 12.30 -30.28 -0.32
C THR A 297 11.14 -31.17 -0.76
N PHE A 298 11.36 -31.92 -1.85
CA PHE A 298 10.34 -32.69 -2.55
C PHE A 298 10.82 -34.12 -2.85
N SER A 299 10.04 -35.12 -2.44
CA SER A 299 10.39 -36.54 -2.56
C SER A 299 9.50 -37.23 -3.58
N PRO A 300 10.01 -38.14 -4.43
CA PRO A 300 9.15 -38.92 -5.32
C PRO A 300 8.23 -39.88 -4.54
N GLY A 301 8.57 -40.20 -3.28
CA GLY A 301 7.80 -41.07 -2.41
C GLY A 301 6.78 -40.37 -1.49
N GLY A 302 6.71 -39.03 -1.48
CA GLY A 302 6.02 -38.30 -0.41
C GLY A 302 6.94 -37.98 0.77
N GLY A 303 6.45 -37.15 1.69
CA GLY A 303 7.11 -36.91 2.98
C GLY A 303 8.25 -35.88 2.99
N GLY A 304 8.53 -35.22 1.87
CA GLY A 304 9.66 -34.30 1.73
C GLY A 304 11.03 -35.00 1.81
N MET A 305 12.12 -34.23 1.91
CA MET A 305 13.48 -34.77 2.04
C MET A 305 14.27 -34.18 3.20
N VAL A 306 13.59 -33.68 4.25
CA VAL A 306 14.24 -33.06 5.41
C VAL A 306 15.29 -33.98 6.03
N GLY A 307 14.95 -35.26 6.23
CA GLY A 307 15.90 -36.25 6.77
C GLY A 307 17.16 -36.44 5.93
N HIS A 308 17.04 -36.39 4.59
CA HIS A 308 18.17 -36.58 3.68
C HIS A 308 19.15 -35.41 3.71
N PHE A 309 18.64 -34.19 3.94
CA PHE A 309 19.43 -32.97 3.98
C PHE A 309 19.80 -32.51 5.39
N LYS A 310 19.25 -33.13 6.46
CA LYS A 310 19.41 -32.64 7.85
C LYS A 310 20.87 -32.42 8.23
N LYS A 311 21.74 -33.39 7.96
CA LYS A 311 23.17 -33.29 8.30
C LYS A 311 23.82 -32.06 7.64
N MET A 312 23.58 -31.87 6.34
CA MET A 312 24.09 -30.73 5.59
C MET A 312 23.54 -29.41 6.15
N ALA A 313 22.23 -29.40 6.44
CA ALA A 313 21.55 -28.22 6.95
C ALA A 313 22.01 -27.81 8.35
N GLN A 314 22.33 -28.78 9.22
CA GLN A 314 22.92 -28.54 10.53
C GLN A 314 24.31 -27.89 10.42
N GLU A 315 25.15 -28.40 9.52
CA GLU A 315 26.50 -27.88 9.30
C GLU A 315 26.48 -26.47 8.69
N LYS A 316 25.60 -26.23 7.71
CA LYS A 316 25.57 -24.97 6.93
C LYS A 316 24.58 -23.92 7.46
N GLY A 317 23.83 -24.24 8.52
CA GLY A 317 22.83 -23.34 9.09
C GLY A 317 21.67 -23.07 8.12
N ILE A 318 20.97 -24.11 7.67
CA ILE A 318 19.87 -24.01 6.70
C ILE A 318 18.59 -24.54 7.30
N ILE A 319 17.50 -23.78 7.14
CA ILE A 319 16.15 -24.23 7.50
C ILE A 319 15.66 -25.19 6.42
N LEU A 320 15.15 -26.36 6.80
CA LEU A 320 14.59 -27.32 5.85
C LEU A 320 13.09 -27.38 5.98
N ILE A 321 12.40 -27.41 4.83
CA ILE A 321 10.96 -27.58 4.73
C ILE A 321 10.70 -28.78 3.82
N GLY A 322 9.98 -29.78 4.29
CA GLY A 322 9.57 -30.97 3.55
C GLY A 322 8.11 -30.88 3.18
N ASN A 323 7.84 -30.82 1.88
CA ASN A 323 6.48 -30.94 1.39
C ASN A 323 6.03 -32.41 1.46
N LEU A 324 5.03 -32.68 2.30
CA LEU A 324 4.57 -34.05 2.53
C LEU A 324 3.77 -34.62 1.35
N GLU A 325 3.12 -33.76 0.56
CA GLU A 325 2.19 -34.13 -0.51
C GLU A 325 2.86 -34.39 -1.87
N SER A 326 4.08 -33.86 -2.08
CA SER A 326 4.84 -34.12 -3.29
C SER A 326 5.20 -35.60 -3.36
N LYS A 327 4.53 -36.35 -4.24
CA LYS A 327 4.68 -37.78 -4.46
C LYS A 327 4.38 -38.14 -5.91
N ASN A 328 5.06 -39.13 -6.47
CA ASN A 328 4.77 -39.64 -7.81
C ASN A 328 3.35 -40.25 -7.87
N ASN A 329 2.69 -40.06 -9.01
CA ASN A 329 1.30 -40.48 -9.25
C ASN A 329 0.26 -39.83 -8.31
N GLN A 330 0.65 -38.79 -7.56
CA GLN A 330 -0.27 -37.96 -6.78
C GLN A 330 -0.94 -36.93 -7.69
N SER A 331 -2.19 -36.57 -7.38
CA SER A 331 -2.84 -35.45 -8.06
C SER A 331 -2.02 -34.18 -7.87
N TYR A 332 -1.72 -33.50 -8.98
CA TYR A 332 -0.98 -32.24 -8.97
C TYR A 332 -1.71 -31.14 -8.21
N ASP A 333 -3.03 -31.25 -8.09
CA ASP A 333 -3.86 -30.34 -7.31
C ASP A 333 -3.45 -30.41 -5.84
N LEU A 334 -3.40 -31.62 -5.26
CA LEU A 334 -3.00 -31.77 -3.85
C LEU A 334 -1.61 -31.20 -3.59
N ILE A 335 -0.68 -31.42 -4.52
CA ILE A 335 0.68 -30.87 -4.45
C ILE A 335 0.63 -29.34 -4.47
N LYS A 336 -0.07 -28.71 -5.42
CA LYS A 336 -0.18 -27.24 -5.50
C LYS A 336 -0.89 -26.61 -4.30
N ASN A 337 -1.89 -27.28 -3.74
CA ASN A 337 -2.60 -26.80 -2.54
C ASN A 337 -1.64 -26.66 -1.38
N SER A 338 -0.84 -27.70 -1.17
CA SER A 338 0.15 -27.71 -0.12
C SER A 338 1.18 -26.60 -0.33
N TRP A 339 1.59 -26.28 -1.56
CA TRP A 339 2.50 -25.16 -1.81
C TRP A 339 1.88 -23.83 -1.38
N TYR A 340 0.63 -23.57 -1.77
CA TYR A 340 -0.07 -22.35 -1.42
C TYR A 340 -0.18 -22.18 0.11
N ALA A 341 -0.62 -23.23 0.80
CA ALA A 341 -0.77 -23.21 2.25
C ALA A 341 0.57 -23.06 2.99
N ILE A 342 1.57 -23.88 2.64
CA ILE A 342 2.86 -23.96 3.32
C ILE A 342 3.67 -22.67 3.15
N GLN A 343 3.73 -22.10 1.93
CA GLN A 343 4.47 -20.85 1.71
C GLN A 343 3.90 -19.69 2.52
N ARG A 344 2.57 -19.58 2.60
CA ARG A 344 1.92 -18.53 3.40
C ARG A 344 2.24 -18.69 4.88
N ASP A 345 2.12 -19.90 5.42
CA ASP A 345 2.42 -20.19 6.84
C ASP A 345 3.88 -19.86 7.19
N ILE A 346 4.83 -20.30 6.36
CA ILE A 346 6.27 -20.08 6.58
C ILE A 346 6.60 -18.59 6.55
N LYS A 347 6.09 -17.82 5.59
CA LYS A 347 6.33 -16.37 5.51
C LYS A 347 5.78 -15.59 6.69
N SER A 348 4.76 -16.13 7.37
CA SER A 348 4.17 -15.52 8.56
C SER A 348 4.81 -15.95 9.88
N ARG A 349 5.53 -17.09 9.92
CA ARG A 349 5.93 -17.72 11.20
C ARG A 349 7.41 -18.08 11.32
N ILE A 350 8.19 -18.04 10.23
CA ILE A 350 9.62 -18.36 10.24
C ILE A 350 10.43 -17.18 9.71
N HIS A 351 11.48 -16.78 10.43
CA HIS A 351 12.43 -15.78 9.99
C HIS A 351 13.54 -16.41 9.14
N PHE A 352 13.69 -15.97 7.89
CA PHE A 352 14.72 -16.50 6.99
C PHE A 352 15.26 -15.42 6.08
N GLU A 353 16.40 -15.70 5.47
CA GLU A 353 17.10 -14.83 4.53
C GLU A 353 16.39 -14.85 3.16
N PRO A 354 15.71 -13.75 2.76
CA PRO A 354 14.87 -13.77 1.56
C PRO A 354 15.62 -13.99 0.24
N GLY A 355 16.91 -13.62 0.18
CA GLY A 355 17.75 -13.81 -1.01
C GLY A 355 18.26 -15.24 -1.19
N ARG A 356 18.12 -16.08 -0.16
CA ARG A 356 18.62 -17.46 -0.12
C ARG A 356 17.51 -18.46 0.19
N GLN A 357 16.47 -18.43 -0.65
CA GLN A 357 15.43 -19.46 -0.65
C GLN A 357 15.70 -20.45 -1.78
N PHE A 358 15.84 -21.73 -1.42
CA PHE A 358 16.20 -22.78 -2.34
C PHE A 358 15.12 -23.85 -2.44
N ALA A 359 15.13 -24.61 -3.53
CA ALA A 359 14.27 -25.78 -3.69
C ALA A 359 15.10 -27.02 -4.07
N ALA A 360 14.79 -28.20 -3.56
CA ALA A 360 15.53 -29.42 -3.84
C ALA A 360 14.61 -30.62 -3.90
N GLY A 361 14.99 -31.64 -4.66
CA GLY A 361 14.19 -32.85 -4.74
C GLY A 361 14.82 -33.93 -5.59
N MET A 362 14.27 -35.14 -5.52
CA MET A 362 14.76 -36.31 -6.27
C MET A 362 13.75 -36.78 -7.31
N SER A 363 14.20 -37.16 -8.52
CA SER A 363 13.34 -37.78 -9.54
C SER A 363 12.10 -36.92 -9.87
N GLY A 364 10.87 -37.40 -9.67
CA GLY A 364 9.65 -36.57 -9.79
C GLY A 364 9.59 -35.39 -8.82
N GLY A 365 10.25 -35.48 -7.66
CA GLY A 365 10.49 -34.36 -6.75
C GLY A 365 11.46 -33.32 -7.31
N ALA A 366 12.41 -33.72 -8.16
CA ALA A 366 13.27 -32.77 -8.88
C ALA A 366 12.48 -32.05 -9.99
N ALA A 367 11.55 -32.71 -10.68
CA ALA A 367 10.61 -32.03 -11.57
C ALA A 367 9.73 -31.04 -10.80
N THR A 368 9.23 -31.45 -9.64
CA THR A 368 8.47 -30.58 -8.72
C THR A 368 9.29 -29.35 -8.30
N THR A 369 10.58 -29.52 -8.01
CA THR A 369 11.51 -28.45 -7.62
C THR A 369 11.51 -27.31 -8.66
N TYR A 370 11.60 -27.64 -9.95
CA TYR A 370 11.57 -26.64 -11.00
C TYR A 370 10.23 -25.92 -11.10
N VAL A 371 9.11 -26.65 -10.99
CA VAL A 371 7.80 -26.00 -11.10
C VAL A 371 7.49 -25.14 -9.87
N PHE A 372 7.92 -25.57 -8.69
CA PHE A 372 7.83 -24.78 -7.47
C PHE A 372 8.64 -23.49 -7.58
N ALA A 373 9.89 -23.57 -8.07
CA ALA A 373 10.73 -22.40 -8.29
C ALA A 373 10.10 -21.42 -9.29
N ARG A 374 9.48 -21.91 -10.37
CA ARG A 374 8.76 -21.07 -11.33
C ARG A 374 7.53 -20.41 -10.70
N ARG A 375 6.78 -21.12 -9.87
CA ARG A 375 5.61 -20.55 -9.18
C ARG A 375 6.02 -19.39 -8.26
N PHE A 376 7.12 -19.54 -7.54
CA PHE A 376 7.63 -18.55 -6.59
C PHE A 376 8.88 -17.85 -7.13
N TYR A 377 8.86 -17.47 -8.40
CA TYR A 377 10.02 -17.04 -9.19
C TYR A 377 10.82 -15.87 -8.62
N SER A 378 10.16 -14.95 -7.91
CA SER A 378 10.79 -13.77 -7.32
C SER A 378 11.44 -14.06 -5.97
N GLN A 379 11.17 -15.25 -5.42
CA GLN A 379 11.57 -15.67 -4.08
C GLN A 379 12.61 -16.81 -4.14
N ILE A 380 12.34 -17.87 -4.91
CA ILE A 380 13.23 -19.04 -4.99
C ILE A 380 14.42 -18.71 -5.88
N SER A 381 15.57 -18.51 -5.24
CA SER A 381 16.79 -18.02 -5.85
C SER A 381 17.68 -19.15 -6.36
N GLY A 382 17.47 -20.40 -5.95
CA GLY A 382 18.19 -21.51 -6.53
C GLY A 382 17.58 -22.88 -6.30
N ALA A 383 18.11 -23.89 -6.98
CA ALA A 383 17.64 -25.25 -6.85
C ALA A 383 18.70 -26.34 -6.92
N ILE A 384 18.41 -27.46 -6.24
CA ILE A 384 19.18 -28.71 -6.27
C ILE A 384 18.28 -29.88 -6.75
N PRO A 385 17.95 -29.95 -8.05
CA PRO A 385 17.27 -31.10 -8.63
C PRO A 385 18.25 -32.29 -8.72
N MET A 386 17.86 -33.43 -8.16
CA MET A 386 18.64 -34.66 -8.13
C MET A 386 17.97 -35.71 -9.03
N GLY A 387 18.70 -36.25 -10.00
CA GLY A 387 18.21 -37.35 -10.86
C GLY A 387 16.86 -37.08 -11.54
N GLY A 388 16.57 -35.85 -11.95
CA GLY A 388 15.30 -35.51 -12.60
C GLY A 388 15.43 -34.43 -13.68
N TRP A 389 14.29 -33.95 -14.16
CA TRP A 389 14.20 -33.12 -15.36
C TRP A 389 13.19 -31.98 -15.22
N LEU A 390 13.18 -31.02 -16.15
CA LEU A 390 12.27 -29.86 -16.19
C LEU A 390 10.78 -30.20 -16.40
N GLY A 391 10.43 -31.47 -16.61
CA GLY A 391 9.11 -31.92 -17.08
C GLY A 391 9.14 -32.54 -18.49
N PHE A 392 8.23 -33.47 -18.77
CA PHE A 392 8.24 -34.22 -20.04
C PHE A 392 7.88 -33.37 -21.27
N ASN A 393 7.09 -32.30 -21.07
CA ASN A 393 6.55 -31.45 -22.14
C ASN A 393 6.96 -29.98 -22.00
N THR A 394 8.11 -29.70 -21.37
CA THR A 394 8.56 -28.32 -21.19
C THR A 394 9.11 -27.80 -22.51
N ASN A 395 8.28 -27.01 -23.21
CA ASN A 395 8.66 -26.26 -24.39
C ASN A 395 9.57 -25.09 -23.96
N PRO A 396 10.72 -24.86 -24.62
CA PRO A 396 11.57 -23.69 -24.36
C PRO A 396 10.80 -22.36 -24.36
N ASN A 397 9.75 -22.23 -25.18
CA ASN A 397 8.95 -21.01 -25.29
C ASN A 397 7.93 -20.85 -24.14
N ASP A 398 7.57 -21.95 -23.46
CA ASP A 398 6.62 -21.95 -22.34
C ASP A 398 7.35 -22.01 -20.98
N HIS A 399 8.67 -22.16 -21.01
CA HIS A 399 9.51 -22.04 -19.84
C HIS A 399 9.90 -20.57 -19.65
N TRP A 400 9.94 -20.15 -18.39
CA TRP A 400 10.42 -18.84 -18.02
C TRP A 400 10.92 -18.92 -16.58
N GLN A 401 11.98 -18.16 -16.31
CA GLN A 401 12.53 -17.95 -14.98
C GLN A 401 13.26 -16.60 -15.01
N LEU A 402 13.31 -15.90 -13.88
CA LEU A 402 14.02 -14.64 -13.82
C LEU A 402 15.54 -14.82 -13.84
N SER A 403 16.21 -13.82 -14.39
CA SER A 403 17.65 -13.70 -14.36
C SER A 403 18.16 -13.75 -12.93
N GLY A 404 19.32 -14.38 -12.76
CA GLY A 404 19.93 -14.62 -11.46
C GLY A 404 19.63 -15.99 -10.89
N TYR A 405 18.51 -16.66 -11.21
CA TYR A 405 18.23 -18.03 -10.76
C TYR A 405 19.43 -18.98 -10.99
N LYS A 406 19.72 -19.83 -9.99
CA LYS A 406 20.90 -20.72 -9.98
C LYS A 406 20.48 -22.17 -9.84
N VAL A 407 21.07 -23.08 -10.62
CA VAL A 407 20.71 -24.49 -10.57
C VAL A 407 21.94 -25.36 -10.39
N VAL A 408 21.94 -26.21 -9.36
CA VAL A 408 22.93 -27.28 -9.20
C VAL A 408 22.26 -28.63 -9.44
N ARG A 409 22.49 -29.23 -10.60
CA ARG A 409 21.92 -30.53 -10.92
C ARG A 409 22.85 -31.60 -10.42
N THR A 410 22.30 -32.62 -9.77
CA THR A 410 23.08 -33.78 -9.32
C THR A 410 22.57 -35.05 -9.98
N CYS A 411 23.47 -35.95 -10.38
CA CYS A 411 23.09 -37.17 -11.08
C CYS A 411 24.09 -38.32 -10.82
N GLY A 412 23.57 -39.51 -10.54
CA GLY A 412 24.39 -40.71 -10.43
C GLY A 412 25.01 -41.11 -11.78
N ASN A 413 26.24 -41.59 -11.78
CA ASN A 413 26.94 -41.99 -13.00
C ASN A 413 26.22 -43.12 -13.78
N ASN A 414 25.43 -43.94 -13.10
CA ASN A 414 24.69 -45.06 -13.68
C ASN A 414 23.20 -44.74 -13.95
N ASP A 415 22.74 -43.51 -13.68
CA ASP A 415 21.36 -43.07 -13.94
C ASP A 415 21.17 -42.66 -15.41
N LYS A 416 20.98 -43.66 -16.28
CA LYS A 416 20.77 -43.44 -17.72
C LYS A 416 19.53 -42.58 -18.00
N GLY A 417 18.48 -42.72 -17.18
CA GLY A 417 17.22 -41.99 -17.33
C GLY A 417 17.40 -40.49 -17.12
N ALA A 418 17.93 -40.07 -15.97
CA ALA A 418 18.17 -38.65 -15.69
C ALA A 418 19.20 -38.04 -16.65
N LYS A 419 20.26 -38.80 -17.00
CA LYS A 419 21.28 -38.35 -17.96
C LYS A 419 20.71 -37.98 -19.33
N SER A 420 19.68 -38.68 -19.80
CA SER A 420 19.04 -38.39 -21.09
C SER A 420 18.46 -36.96 -21.18
N TYR A 421 18.13 -36.33 -20.04
CA TYR A 421 17.55 -35.00 -19.98
C TYR A 421 18.56 -33.87 -19.73
N ILE A 422 19.79 -34.19 -19.31
CA ILE A 422 20.80 -33.17 -18.90
C ILE A 422 21.06 -32.16 -20.02
N LYS A 423 21.25 -32.60 -21.26
CA LYS A 423 21.52 -31.69 -22.39
C LYS A 423 20.32 -30.81 -22.68
N ARG A 424 19.15 -31.42 -22.94
CA ARG A 424 17.89 -30.71 -23.24
C ARG A 424 17.59 -29.64 -22.18
N ASP A 425 17.66 -30.02 -20.91
CA ASP A 425 17.33 -29.11 -19.82
C ASP A 425 18.38 -28.01 -19.67
N LYS A 426 19.65 -28.30 -19.97
CA LYS A 426 20.72 -27.28 -19.98
C LYS A 426 20.45 -26.25 -21.07
N ASP A 427 20.08 -26.71 -22.25
CA ASP A 427 19.80 -25.85 -23.40
C ASP A 427 18.59 -24.94 -23.11
N ILE A 428 17.51 -25.46 -22.53
CA ILE A 428 16.34 -24.67 -22.10
C ILE A 428 16.71 -23.65 -21.02
N LEU A 429 17.46 -24.04 -19.99
CA LEU A 429 17.83 -23.12 -18.93
C LEU A 429 18.78 -22.01 -19.43
N ALA A 430 19.64 -22.34 -20.42
CA ALA A 430 20.55 -21.38 -21.03
C ALA A 430 19.82 -20.27 -21.80
N THR A 431 18.66 -20.52 -22.42
CA THR A 431 17.87 -19.48 -23.11
C THR A 431 17.37 -18.38 -22.16
N HIS A 432 17.41 -18.63 -20.84
CA HIS A 432 17.02 -17.66 -19.80
C HIS A 432 18.20 -17.16 -18.97
N ASN A 433 19.44 -17.34 -19.45
CA ASN A 433 20.66 -16.90 -18.75
C ASN A 433 20.78 -17.46 -17.32
N ILE A 434 20.32 -18.69 -17.11
CA ILE A 434 20.42 -19.39 -15.82
C ILE A 434 21.81 -20.00 -15.71
N GLU A 435 22.49 -19.73 -14.60
CA GLU A 435 23.79 -20.34 -14.32
C GLU A 435 23.59 -21.72 -13.71
N ILE A 436 24.25 -22.72 -14.29
CA ILE A 436 24.05 -24.14 -13.98
C ILE A 436 25.38 -24.77 -13.58
N LYS A 437 25.36 -25.59 -12.52
CA LYS A 437 26.45 -26.51 -12.18
C LYS A 437 25.95 -27.95 -12.20
N ASP A 438 26.66 -28.81 -12.91
CA ASP A 438 26.39 -30.24 -12.94
C ASP A 438 27.38 -30.96 -12.02
N LEU A 439 26.85 -31.76 -11.08
CA LEU A 439 27.63 -32.62 -10.21
C LEU A 439 27.22 -34.07 -10.45
N SER A 440 28.21 -34.96 -10.56
CA SER A 440 27.96 -36.39 -10.65
C SER A 440 28.58 -37.16 -9.50
N PHE A 441 28.11 -38.38 -9.28
CA PHE A 441 28.63 -39.25 -8.23
C PHE A 441 28.54 -40.72 -8.61
N ASN A 442 29.36 -41.55 -7.97
CA ASN A 442 29.29 -42.99 -8.16
C ASN A 442 27.98 -43.52 -7.56
N GLY A 443 27.04 -43.93 -8.41
CA GLY A 443 25.69 -44.33 -8.00
C GLY A 443 24.70 -44.39 -9.16
N GLY A 444 23.49 -44.89 -8.89
CA GLY A 444 22.38 -44.94 -9.84
C GLY A 444 21.33 -43.84 -9.61
N HIS A 445 20.07 -44.16 -9.87
CA HIS A 445 18.93 -43.27 -9.64
C HIS A 445 18.61 -43.14 -8.15
N SER A 446 19.37 -42.30 -7.45
CA SER A 446 19.29 -42.12 -6.00
C SER A 446 19.58 -40.67 -5.60
N PRO A 447 19.13 -40.20 -4.41
CA PRO A 447 19.53 -38.90 -3.89
C PRO A 447 21.06 -38.76 -3.82
N ALA A 448 21.56 -37.55 -4.02
CA ALA A 448 22.99 -37.29 -3.95
C ALA A 448 23.56 -37.65 -2.56
N PRO A 449 24.75 -38.26 -2.47
CA PRO A 449 25.40 -38.55 -1.20
C PRO A 449 25.89 -37.27 -0.53
N TYR A 450 26.14 -37.33 0.78
CA TYR A 450 26.49 -36.19 1.62
C TYR A 450 27.56 -35.24 1.03
N PRO A 451 28.73 -35.73 0.54
CA PRO A 451 29.75 -34.84 -0.02
C PRO A 451 29.26 -34.02 -1.22
N VAL A 452 28.37 -34.59 -2.03
CA VAL A 452 27.80 -33.94 -3.21
C VAL A 452 26.73 -32.93 -2.78
N GLN A 453 25.94 -33.24 -1.75
CA GLN A 453 24.99 -32.29 -1.17
C GLN A 453 25.71 -31.05 -0.63
N ILE A 454 26.82 -31.24 0.08
CA ILE A 454 27.66 -30.15 0.60
C ILE A 454 28.22 -29.29 -0.55
N ASN A 455 28.82 -29.92 -1.55
CA ASN A 455 29.33 -29.19 -2.71
C ASN A 455 28.24 -28.41 -3.46
N ALA A 456 27.04 -28.98 -3.56
CA ALA A 456 25.92 -28.32 -4.21
C ALA A 456 25.45 -27.08 -3.44
N ILE A 457 25.30 -27.20 -2.13
CA ILE A 457 24.84 -26.09 -1.32
C ILE A 457 25.89 -25.00 -1.17
N ASP A 458 27.17 -25.35 -1.05
CA ASP A 458 28.26 -24.37 -0.96
C ASP A 458 28.31 -23.52 -2.23
N TRP A 459 28.15 -24.14 -3.40
CA TRP A 459 28.05 -23.40 -4.65
C TRP A 459 26.82 -22.48 -4.69
N LEU A 460 25.65 -22.92 -4.21
CA LEU A 460 24.49 -22.02 -4.15
C LEU A 460 24.70 -20.85 -3.20
N LEU A 461 25.31 -21.07 -2.03
CA LEU A 461 25.59 -20.02 -1.04
C LEU A 461 26.65 -19.03 -1.55
N GLU A 462 27.64 -19.51 -2.30
CA GLU A 462 28.63 -18.68 -3.00
C GLU A 462 27.96 -17.81 -4.07
N LYS A 463 27.11 -18.42 -4.91
CA LYS A 463 26.47 -17.74 -6.05
C LYS A 463 25.29 -16.86 -5.65
N ARG A 464 24.71 -17.07 -4.47
CA ARG A 464 23.60 -16.27 -3.94
C ARG A 464 24.04 -15.46 -2.73
N PRO A 465 24.29 -14.15 -2.90
CA PRO A 465 24.55 -13.29 -1.75
C PRO A 465 23.29 -13.14 -0.88
N LEU A 466 23.46 -12.60 0.32
CA LEU A 466 22.34 -12.15 1.16
C LEU A 466 21.50 -11.11 0.40
N ALA A 467 20.20 -11.06 0.70
CA ALA A 467 19.33 -10.02 0.17
C ALA A 467 19.85 -8.65 0.59
N LYS A 468 19.91 -7.75 -0.39
CA LYS A 468 20.22 -6.33 -0.18
C LYS A 468 18.94 -5.60 0.23
N ASP A 469 19.06 -4.29 0.48
CA ASP A 469 17.94 -3.32 0.50
C ASP A 469 16.94 -3.35 1.68
N GLN A 470 17.27 -3.99 2.81
CA GLN A 470 16.36 -4.12 3.97
C GLN A 470 15.69 -2.80 4.44
N GLN A 471 16.43 -1.68 4.49
CA GLN A 471 15.86 -0.38 4.86
C GLN A 471 14.86 0.15 3.82
N ALA A 472 15.15 -0.03 2.52
CA ALA A 472 14.25 0.37 1.45
C ALA A 472 12.99 -0.51 1.44
N ALA A 473 13.15 -1.80 1.71
CA ALA A 473 12.05 -2.75 1.85
C ALA A 473 11.10 -2.37 2.98
N GLU A 474 11.65 -1.98 4.15
CA GLU A 474 10.84 -1.52 5.28
C GLU A 474 10.10 -0.23 4.91
N LYS A 475 10.80 0.76 4.32
CA LYS A 475 10.16 1.99 3.86
C LYS A 475 9.01 1.71 2.87
N PHE A 476 9.25 0.85 1.88
CA PHE A 476 8.23 0.44 0.92
C PHE A 476 7.05 -0.26 1.61
N TYR A 477 7.33 -1.16 2.55
CA TYR A 477 6.28 -1.86 3.29
C TYR A 477 5.39 -0.89 4.06
N LEU A 478 5.99 0.03 4.81
CA LEU A 478 5.24 1.02 5.60
C LEU A 478 4.42 1.98 4.73
N GLN A 479 4.98 2.42 3.60
CA GLN A 479 4.27 3.25 2.65
C GLN A 479 3.09 2.49 2.03
N SER A 480 3.31 1.27 1.56
CA SER A 480 2.29 0.45 0.92
C SER A 480 1.18 -0.03 1.86
N ALA A 481 1.52 -0.48 3.06
CA ALA A 481 0.54 -0.86 4.09
C ALA A 481 -0.40 0.30 4.41
N SER A 482 0.15 1.52 4.42
CA SER A 482 -0.65 2.71 4.60
C SER A 482 -1.59 2.94 3.41
N LEU A 483 -1.10 2.84 2.17
CA LEU A 483 -1.91 3.04 0.95
C LEU A 483 -3.05 2.03 0.79
N ILE A 484 -2.85 0.80 1.26
CA ILE A 484 -3.89 -0.23 1.34
C ILE A 484 -5.10 0.36 2.09
N HIS A 485 -4.92 0.86 3.31
CA HIS A 485 -6.01 1.42 4.12
C HIS A 485 -6.70 2.65 3.50
N SER A 486 -6.00 3.45 2.67
CA SER A 486 -6.58 4.62 2.00
C SER A 486 -7.25 4.33 0.64
N LYS A 487 -7.68 3.09 0.37
CA LYS A 487 -8.31 2.68 -0.91
C LYS A 487 -7.41 2.88 -2.15
N LEU A 488 -6.10 2.78 -1.98
CA LEU A 488 -5.12 2.79 -3.08
C LEU A 488 -4.45 1.42 -3.26
N ALA A 489 -5.11 0.35 -2.82
CA ALA A 489 -4.61 -1.02 -2.88
C ALA A 489 -4.25 -1.48 -4.31
N GLY A 490 -4.97 -0.99 -5.33
CA GLY A 490 -4.61 -1.26 -6.73
C GLY A 490 -3.22 -0.75 -7.13
N THR A 491 -2.79 0.41 -6.62
CA THR A 491 -1.42 0.92 -6.84
C THR A 491 -0.40 0.00 -6.18
N VAL A 492 -0.64 -0.39 -4.93
CA VAL A 492 0.24 -1.29 -4.19
C VAL A 492 0.41 -2.63 -4.90
N LEU A 493 -0.66 -3.16 -5.50
CA LEU A 493 -0.61 -4.39 -6.28
C LEU A 493 0.30 -4.26 -7.51
N VAL A 494 0.13 -3.17 -8.28
CA VAL A 494 0.94 -2.87 -9.48
C VAL A 494 2.41 -2.72 -9.11
N ASP A 495 2.71 -1.92 -8.09
CA ASP A 495 4.07 -1.68 -7.61
C ASP A 495 4.72 -2.98 -7.12
N SER A 496 3.96 -3.79 -6.39
CA SER A 496 4.46 -5.07 -5.87
C SER A 496 4.83 -6.05 -6.99
N LEU A 497 4.01 -6.16 -8.03
CA LEU A 497 4.31 -6.98 -9.21
C LEU A 497 5.56 -6.49 -9.95
N SER A 498 5.67 -5.17 -10.13
CA SER A 498 6.84 -4.55 -10.76
C SER A 498 8.12 -4.84 -9.98
N ILE A 499 8.10 -4.68 -8.65
CA ILE A 499 9.24 -4.97 -7.77
C ILE A 499 9.60 -6.45 -7.83
N MET A 500 8.62 -7.37 -7.70
CA MET A 500 8.87 -8.81 -7.75
C MET A 500 9.56 -9.24 -9.05
N ARG A 501 9.26 -8.56 -10.16
CA ARG A 501 9.87 -8.82 -11.46
C ARG A 501 11.26 -8.23 -11.61
N ASN A 502 11.40 -6.96 -11.22
CA ASN A 502 12.58 -6.16 -11.54
C ASN A 502 13.68 -6.26 -10.48
N GLN A 503 13.33 -6.67 -9.26
CA GLN A 503 14.24 -6.77 -8.12
C GLN A 503 14.08 -8.13 -7.40
N PRO A 504 14.13 -9.27 -8.11
CA PRO A 504 13.91 -10.56 -7.47
C PRO A 504 15.01 -10.86 -6.44
N TYR A 505 14.67 -11.67 -5.44
CA TYR A 505 15.61 -12.14 -4.41
C TYR A 505 16.17 -11.02 -3.50
N THR A 506 15.46 -9.90 -3.34
CA THR A 506 15.77 -8.82 -2.38
C THR A 506 14.76 -8.75 -1.23
N TRP A 507 15.07 -7.96 -0.19
CA TRP A 507 14.11 -7.69 0.88
C TRP A 507 12.88 -6.96 0.35
N THR A 508 13.06 -6.04 -0.59
CA THR A 508 11.95 -5.28 -1.18
C THR A 508 11.02 -6.22 -1.95
N SER A 509 11.54 -7.16 -2.75
CA SER A 509 10.70 -8.18 -3.43
C SER A 509 9.99 -9.11 -2.46
N PHE A 510 10.65 -9.50 -1.37
CA PHE A 510 10.00 -10.29 -0.33
C PHE A 510 8.81 -9.56 0.32
N ARG A 511 8.99 -8.28 0.68
CA ARG A 511 7.91 -7.44 1.22
C ARG A 511 6.82 -7.17 0.19
N ALA A 512 7.19 -6.95 -1.08
CA ALA A 512 6.26 -6.82 -2.18
C ALA A 512 5.39 -8.06 -2.36
N ARG A 513 5.95 -9.26 -2.25
CA ARG A 513 5.14 -10.49 -2.32
C ARG A 513 4.15 -10.59 -1.15
N LYS A 514 4.53 -10.20 0.07
CA LYS A 514 3.61 -10.16 1.21
C LYS A 514 2.46 -9.17 0.97
N LEU A 515 2.77 -7.95 0.54
CA LEU A 515 1.76 -6.94 0.23
C LEU A 515 0.84 -7.34 -0.93
N TYR A 516 1.39 -7.97 -1.97
CA TYR A 516 0.62 -8.55 -3.06
C TYR A 516 -0.41 -9.55 -2.53
N GLU A 517 0.01 -10.49 -1.68
CA GLU A 517 -0.88 -11.49 -1.09
C GLU A 517 -1.92 -10.87 -0.14
N GLU A 518 -1.54 -9.84 0.61
CA GLU A 518 -2.42 -9.10 1.52
C GLU A 518 -3.50 -8.32 0.75
N VAL A 519 -3.13 -7.65 -0.36
CA VAL A 519 -4.09 -6.94 -1.20
C VAL A 519 -5.12 -7.90 -1.79
N LEU A 520 -4.68 -9.03 -2.35
CA LEU A 520 -5.59 -10.01 -2.93
C LEU A 520 -6.52 -10.62 -1.88
N TYR A 521 -6.00 -10.90 -0.69
CA TYR A 521 -6.79 -11.46 0.41
C TYR A 521 -7.79 -10.44 1.00
N THR A 522 -7.38 -9.17 1.16
CA THR A 522 -8.19 -8.14 1.81
C THR A 522 -9.27 -7.57 0.90
N TYR A 523 -8.96 -7.37 -0.39
CA TYR A 523 -9.86 -6.73 -1.34
C TYR A 523 -10.50 -7.71 -2.32
N GLY A 524 -10.56 -9.01 -2.00
CA GLY A 524 -10.89 -10.06 -2.95
C GLY A 524 -12.06 -9.74 -3.88
N THR A 525 -13.24 -9.53 -3.31
CA THR A 525 -14.46 -9.17 -4.08
C THR A 525 -14.56 -7.69 -4.46
N GLU A 526 -13.68 -6.84 -3.91
CA GLU A 526 -13.67 -5.40 -4.15
C GLU A 526 -12.61 -4.93 -5.14
N ILE A 527 -11.75 -5.83 -5.62
CA ILE A 527 -10.58 -5.48 -6.45
C ILE A 527 -11.00 -4.74 -7.74
N SER A 528 -12.21 -5.01 -8.22
CA SER A 528 -12.81 -4.34 -9.38
C SER A 528 -12.97 -2.83 -9.20
N LYS A 529 -13.06 -2.34 -7.96
CA LYS A 529 -13.10 -0.90 -7.64
C LYS A 529 -11.81 -0.18 -8.02
N PHE A 530 -10.70 -0.90 -8.23
CA PHE A 530 -9.40 -0.35 -8.61
C PHE A 530 -9.09 -0.47 -10.11
N LYS A 531 -10.11 -0.61 -10.96
CA LYS A 531 -9.96 -0.82 -12.42
C LYS A 531 -8.94 0.11 -13.09
N ASN A 532 -8.92 1.39 -12.72
CA ASN A 532 -7.99 2.39 -13.27
C ASN A 532 -6.53 2.12 -12.92
N ASN A 533 -6.26 1.51 -11.77
CA ASN A 533 -4.91 1.11 -11.38
C ASN A 533 -4.54 -0.21 -12.06
N LEU A 534 -5.49 -1.16 -12.12
CA LEU A 534 -5.27 -2.49 -12.70
C LEU A 534 -4.93 -2.44 -14.20
N SER A 535 -5.40 -1.43 -14.94
CA SER A 535 -5.01 -1.23 -16.35
C SER A 535 -3.52 -0.94 -16.55
N ASN A 536 -2.78 -0.62 -15.49
CA ASN A 536 -1.33 -0.44 -15.54
C ASN A 536 -0.54 -1.74 -15.36
N ILE A 537 -1.22 -2.87 -15.11
CA ILE A 537 -0.57 -4.18 -14.99
C ILE A 537 -0.15 -4.65 -16.38
N SER A 538 1.15 -4.91 -16.56
CA SER A 538 1.66 -5.57 -17.76
C SER A 538 1.29 -7.06 -17.74
N MET A 539 0.40 -7.47 -18.66
CA MET A 539 -0.06 -8.85 -18.83
C MET A 539 0.83 -9.68 -19.76
N ASP A 540 2.11 -9.76 -19.44
CA ASP A 540 2.96 -10.79 -20.05
C ASP A 540 2.68 -12.18 -19.43
N ARG A 541 3.32 -13.19 -20.01
CA ARG A 541 3.16 -14.59 -19.58
C ARG A 541 3.44 -14.79 -18.08
N LEU A 542 4.48 -14.13 -17.57
CA LEU A 542 4.88 -14.16 -16.16
C LEU A 542 3.75 -13.69 -15.25
N THR A 543 3.16 -12.52 -15.54
CA THR A 543 2.05 -11.98 -14.73
C THR A 543 0.82 -12.86 -14.81
N ILE A 544 0.46 -13.33 -16.02
CA ILE A 544 -0.70 -14.20 -16.21
C ILE A 544 -0.55 -15.48 -15.42
N ASP A 545 0.62 -16.13 -15.49
CA ASP A 545 0.89 -17.34 -14.73
C ASP A 545 0.91 -17.07 -13.22
N THR A 546 1.42 -15.93 -12.77
CA THR A 546 1.39 -15.55 -11.35
C THR A 546 -0.05 -15.51 -10.82
N PHE A 547 -0.92 -14.75 -11.49
CA PHE A 547 -2.34 -14.68 -11.08
C PHE A 547 -3.08 -15.99 -11.27
N GLY A 548 -2.83 -16.73 -12.36
CA GLY A 548 -3.48 -18.00 -12.63
C GLY A 548 -3.11 -19.08 -11.63
N GLU A 549 -1.83 -19.16 -11.26
CA GLU A 549 -1.34 -20.08 -10.24
C GLU A 549 -1.87 -19.70 -8.85
N ASP A 550 -1.91 -18.43 -8.49
CA ASP A 550 -2.47 -17.98 -7.20
C ASP A 550 -4.00 -18.14 -7.14
N MET A 551 -4.72 -17.84 -8.23
CA MET A 551 -6.15 -18.18 -8.38
C MET A 551 -6.38 -19.66 -8.15
N TYR A 552 -5.58 -20.51 -8.79
CA TYR A 552 -5.75 -21.96 -8.68
C TYR A 552 -5.46 -22.48 -7.28
N GLY A 553 -4.32 -22.08 -6.70
CA GLY A 553 -3.96 -22.47 -5.33
C GLY A 553 -5.00 -22.02 -4.32
N ALA A 554 -5.49 -20.78 -4.44
CA ALA A 554 -6.53 -20.22 -3.58
C ALA A 554 -7.85 -21.00 -3.68
N ALA A 555 -8.29 -21.34 -4.90
CA ALA A 555 -9.51 -22.11 -5.12
C ALA A 555 -9.48 -23.46 -4.38
N LEU A 556 -8.34 -24.12 -4.41
CA LEU A 556 -8.21 -25.47 -3.90
C LEU A 556 -8.09 -25.55 -2.37
N VAL A 557 -7.74 -24.45 -1.70
CA VAL A 557 -7.72 -24.33 -0.22
C VAL A 557 -8.89 -23.53 0.35
N GLY A 558 -9.83 -23.09 -0.49
CA GLY A 558 -11.01 -22.35 -0.04
C GLY A 558 -10.78 -20.86 0.22
N ASP A 559 -9.65 -20.30 -0.21
CA ASP A 559 -9.38 -18.86 -0.15
C ASP A 559 -10.15 -18.12 -1.26
N HIS A 560 -11.45 -17.97 -1.04
CA HIS A 560 -12.35 -17.30 -1.97
C HIS A 560 -11.95 -15.84 -2.25
N GLN A 561 -11.33 -15.13 -1.30
CA GLN A 561 -10.94 -13.73 -1.52
C GLN A 561 -9.86 -13.64 -2.59
N THR A 562 -8.76 -14.35 -2.40
CA THR A 562 -7.67 -14.38 -3.38
C THR A 562 -8.14 -14.95 -4.73
N PHE A 563 -8.99 -15.99 -4.72
CA PHE A 563 -9.57 -16.56 -5.93
C PHE A 563 -10.32 -15.51 -6.77
N TRP A 564 -11.28 -14.80 -6.16
CA TRP A 564 -12.09 -13.80 -6.85
C TRP A 564 -11.26 -12.58 -7.28
N ALA A 565 -10.24 -12.21 -6.50
CA ALA A 565 -9.31 -11.14 -6.89
C ALA A 565 -8.59 -11.47 -8.20
N CYS A 566 -7.93 -12.64 -8.24
CA CYS A 566 -7.14 -13.07 -9.39
C CYS A 566 -8.02 -13.30 -10.62
N LEU A 567 -9.19 -13.93 -10.45
CA LEU A 567 -10.15 -14.12 -11.54
C LEU A 567 -10.57 -12.79 -12.15
N THR A 568 -10.94 -11.82 -11.31
CA THR A 568 -11.34 -10.47 -11.75
C THR A 568 -10.23 -9.78 -12.52
N ILE A 569 -8.98 -9.85 -12.05
CA ILE A 569 -7.83 -9.23 -12.72
C ILE A 569 -7.57 -9.89 -14.08
N LEU A 570 -7.56 -11.23 -14.12
CA LEU A 570 -7.34 -11.99 -15.36
C LEU A 570 -8.42 -11.71 -16.41
N GLU A 571 -9.68 -11.59 -16.00
CA GLU A 571 -10.79 -11.20 -16.89
C GLU A 571 -10.61 -9.78 -17.43
N GLN A 572 -10.41 -8.80 -16.55
CA GLN A 572 -10.32 -7.39 -16.94
C GLN A 572 -9.15 -7.10 -17.87
N GLN A 573 -8.04 -7.83 -17.70
CA GLN A 573 -6.83 -7.62 -18.48
C GLN A 573 -6.66 -8.63 -19.63
N LYS A 574 -7.72 -9.39 -19.96
CA LYS A 574 -7.73 -10.38 -21.06
C LYS A 574 -6.64 -11.47 -20.94
N GLY A 575 -6.19 -11.74 -19.71
CA GLY A 575 -5.20 -12.79 -19.42
C GLY A 575 -5.81 -14.16 -19.12
N LEU A 576 -7.14 -14.23 -18.95
CA LEU A 576 -7.80 -15.44 -18.49
C LEU A 576 -7.67 -16.62 -19.46
N ASP A 577 -7.46 -16.39 -20.76
CA ASP A 577 -7.44 -17.47 -21.76
C ASP A 577 -6.45 -18.60 -21.44
N LEU A 578 -5.31 -18.29 -20.81
CA LEU A 578 -4.31 -19.28 -20.40
C LEU A 578 -4.74 -20.15 -19.22
N HIS A 579 -5.70 -19.68 -18.43
CA HIS A 579 -6.19 -20.32 -17.21
C HIS A 579 -7.70 -20.56 -17.21
N LEU A 580 -8.37 -20.36 -18.36
CA LEU A 580 -9.84 -20.43 -18.48
C LEU A 580 -10.38 -21.79 -18.05
N LYS A 581 -9.74 -22.87 -18.50
CA LYS A 581 -10.06 -24.25 -18.10
C LYS A 581 -10.04 -24.40 -16.57
N THR A 582 -8.99 -23.88 -15.95
CA THR A 582 -8.75 -23.98 -14.51
C THR A 582 -9.80 -23.20 -13.73
N ALA A 583 -10.06 -21.95 -14.12
CA ALA A 583 -11.07 -21.10 -13.49
C ALA A 583 -12.46 -21.72 -13.57
N THR A 584 -12.89 -22.12 -14.77
CA THR A 584 -14.21 -22.69 -15.01
C THR A 584 -14.42 -24.03 -14.30
N TRP A 585 -13.38 -24.87 -14.24
CA TRP A 585 -13.43 -26.10 -13.45
C TRP A 585 -13.70 -25.81 -11.97
N GLN A 586 -12.97 -24.87 -11.38
CA GLN A 586 -13.16 -24.50 -9.97
C GLN A 586 -14.52 -23.85 -9.72
N LEU A 587 -14.98 -22.95 -10.60
CA LEU A 587 -16.32 -22.36 -10.51
C LEU A 587 -17.43 -23.42 -10.61
N THR A 588 -17.20 -24.52 -11.31
CA THR A 588 -18.20 -25.59 -11.49
C THR A 588 -18.21 -26.59 -10.33
N HIS A 589 -17.02 -27.03 -9.92
CA HIS A 589 -16.80 -28.24 -9.10
C HIS A 589 -16.08 -28.00 -7.78
N SER A 590 -15.74 -26.75 -7.44
CA SER A 590 -15.13 -26.48 -6.14
C SER A 590 -16.00 -27.03 -5.01
N LYS A 591 -15.35 -27.70 -4.06
CA LYS A 591 -15.97 -28.15 -2.82
C LYS A 591 -16.29 -26.98 -1.87
N TYR A 592 -15.80 -25.78 -2.17
CA TYR A 592 -16.02 -24.58 -1.38
C TYR A 592 -17.11 -23.72 -2.03
N GLU A 593 -18.26 -23.61 -1.39
CA GLU A 593 -19.44 -22.91 -1.94
C GLU A 593 -19.18 -21.42 -2.24
N LYS A 594 -18.24 -20.77 -1.53
CA LYS A 594 -17.86 -19.37 -1.82
C LYS A 594 -17.06 -19.18 -3.12
N ILE A 595 -16.53 -20.26 -3.69
CA ILE A 595 -15.81 -20.27 -4.98
C ILE A 595 -16.72 -20.78 -6.09
N LYS A 596 -17.58 -21.77 -5.79
CA LYS A 596 -18.49 -22.36 -6.75
C LYS A 596 -19.50 -21.32 -7.27
N ASN A 597 -19.51 -21.11 -8.58
CA ASN A 597 -20.41 -20.20 -9.27
C ASN A 597 -20.59 -20.63 -10.74
N ARG A 598 -21.52 -21.56 -10.96
CA ARG A 598 -21.79 -22.19 -12.27
C ARG A 598 -22.25 -21.16 -13.31
N GLN A 599 -23.05 -20.17 -12.90
CA GLN A 599 -23.45 -19.08 -13.77
C GLN A 599 -22.23 -18.32 -14.30
N LYS A 600 -21.29 -17.96 -13.43
CA LYS A 600 -20.06 -17.30 -13.86
C LYS A 600 -19.22 -18.19 -14.78
N ALA A 601 -19.12 -19.50 -14.49
CA ALA A 601 -18.44 -20.44 -15.37
C ALA A 601 -19.07 -20.48 -16.78
N ARG A 602 -20.40 -20.39 -16.85
CA ARG A 602 -21.16 -20.30 -18.10
C ARG A 602 -20.84 -19.03 -18.87
N GLU A 603 -20.95 -17.87 -18.23
CA GLU A 603 -20.64 -16.57 -18.82
C GLU A 603 -19.24 -16.55 -19.45
N LEU A 604 -18.26 -17.13 -18.76
CA LEU A 604 -16.88 -17.24 -19.25
C LEU A 604 -16.78 -18.07 -20.53
N PHE A 605 -17.45 -19.23 -20.60
CA PHE A 605 -17.44 -20.05 -21.81
C PHE A 605 -18.21 -19.43 -22.97
N ASP A 606 -19.35 -18.80 -22.69
CA ASP A 606 -20.21 -18.24 -23.73
C ASP A 606 -19.58 -16.97 -24.35
N SER A 607 -18.64 -16.32 -23.64
CA SER A 607 -17.84 -15.23 -24.21
C SER A 607 -16.82 -15.69 -25.26
N LYS A 608 -16.49 -17.00 -25.33
CA LYS A 608 -15.41 -17.53 -26.18
C LYS A 608 -15.96 -18.18 -27.45
N LYS A 609 -15.53 -17.65 -28.62
CA LYS A 609 -15.99 -18.13 -29.94
C LYS A 609 -15.55 -19.56 -30.28
N LYS A 610 -14.37 -20.00 -29.81
CA LYS A 610 -13.81 -21.32 -30.12
C LYS A 610 -13.11 -21.91 -28.91
N LEU A 611 -13.51 -23.13 -28.55
CA LEU A 611 -12.96 -23.85 -27.41
C LEU A 611 -11.87 -24.86 -27.86
N THR A 612 -10.82 -24.96 -27.07
CA THR A 612 -9.89 -26.09 -27.12
C THR A 612 -10.59 -27.38 -26.68
N LEU A 613 -10.01 -28.55 -26.97
CA LEU A 613 -10.60 -29.83 -26.58
C LEU A 613 -10.78 -29.91 -25.05
N ASP A 614 -9.74 -29.53 -24.31
CA ASP A 614 -9.76 -29.46 -22.85
C ASP A 614 -10.87 -28.51 -22.33
N GLU A 615 -11.09 -27.36 -22.97
CA GLU A 615 -12.16 -26.43 -22.60
C GLU A 615 -13.56 -26.98 -22.95
N THR A 616 -13.72 -27.68 -24.08
CA THR A 616 -14.97 -28.35 -24.43
C THR A 616 -15.34 -29.41 -23.40
N ILE A 617 -14.36 -30.17 -22.88
CA ILE A 617 -14.56 -31.15 -21.79
C ILE A 617 -15.07 -30.47 -20.53
N VAL A 618 -14.45 -29.36 -20.11
CA VAL A 618 -14.92 -28.61 -18.92
C VAL A 618 -16.31 -28.00 -19.15
N LYS A 619 -16.61 -27.52 -20.36
CA LYS A 619 -17.95 -27.02 -20.72
C LYS A 619 -19.02 -28.13 -20.64
N ALA A 620 -18.68 -29.34 -21.10
CA ALA A 620 -19.56 -30.51 -21.00
C ALA A 620 -19.83 -30.89 -19.54
N SER A 621 -18.79 -30.84 -18.72
CA SER A 621 -18.89 -31.08 -17.28
C SER A 621 -19.79 -30.06 -16.56
N LEU A 622 -19.71 -28.79 -16.96
CA LEU A 622 -20.63 -27.74 -16.50
C LEU A 622 -22.08 -28.03 -16.91
N ALA A 623 -22.32 -28.45 -18.16
CA ALA A 623 -23.66 -28.80 -18.62
C ALA A 623 -24.30 -29.92 -17.78
N ILE A 624 -23.52 -30.96 -17.43
CA ILE A 624 -23.96 -32.02 -16.50
C ILE A 624 -24.29 -31.43 -15.13
N ALA A 625 -23.39 -30.61 -14.59
CA ALA A 625 -23.58 -29.99 -13.28
C ALA A 625 -24.85 -29.09 -13.22
N GLU A 626 -25.28 -28.54 -14.36
CA GLU A 626 -26.50 -27.74 -14.53
C GLU A 626 -27.72 -28.57 -14.97
N ASN A 627 -27.62 -29.89 -15.04
CA ASN A 627 -28.67 -30.80 -15.55
C ASN A 627 -29.12 -30.50 -17.00
N LYS A 628 -28.23 -29.99 -17.86
CA LYS A 628 -28.48 -29.69 -19.28
C LYS A 628 -28.06 -30.86 -20.18
N LYS A 629 -28.85 -31.94 -20.15
CA LYS A 629 -28.55 -33.19 -20.86
C LYS A 629 -28.28 -33.01 -22.36
N ASP A 630 -29.10 -32.24 -23.06
CA ASP A 630 -28.97 -32.08 -24.52
C ASP A 630 -27.69 -31.33 -24.91
N GLU A 631 -27.31 -30.31 -24.13
CA GLU A 631 -26.04 -29.60 -24.32
C GLU A 631 -24.85 -30.52 -24.08
N TYR A 632 -24.89 -31.31 -23.00
CA TYR A 632 -23.86 -32.32 -22.72
C TYR A 632 -23.71 -33.31 -23.89
N LEU A 633 -24.82 -33.90 -24.38
CA LEU A 633 -24.77 -34.87 -25.47
C LEU A 633 -24.19 -34.28 -26.75
N LYS A 634 -24.50 -33.00 -27.05
CA LYS A 634 -23.89 -32.28 -28.17
C LYS A 634 -22.38 -32.11 -27.98
N LEU A 635 -21.95 -31.66 -26.81
CA LEU A 635 -20.54 -31.44 -26.50
C LEU A 635 -19.75 -32.76 -26.47
N LYS A 636 -20.35 -33.85 -25.95
CA LYS A 636 -19.75 -35.19 -25.95
C LYS A 636 -19.45 -35.66 -27.38
N LYS A 637 -20.42 -35.54 -28.29
CA LYS A 637 -20.22 -35.87 -29.72
C LYS A 637 -19.10 -35.04 -30.36
N GLU A 638 -19.01 -33.75 -30.03
CA GLU A 638 -17.91 -32.89 -30.49
C GLU A 638 -16.55 -33.37 -29.94
N ILE A 639 -16.49 -33.72 -28.66
CA ILE A 639 -15.28 -34.23 -28.00
C ILE A 639 -14.83 -35.52 -28.68
N GLU A 640 -15.73 -36.50 -28.85
CA GLU A 640 -15.47 -37.79 -29.51
C GLU A 640 -14.96 -37.57 -30.94
N SER A 641 -15.65 -36.76 -31.74
CA SER A 641 -15.24 -36.46 -33.12
C SER A 641 -13.86 -35.77 -33.21
N ARG A 642 -13.58 -34.80 -32.33
CA ARG A 642 -12.27 -34.11 -32.31
C ARG A 642 -11.13 -35.02 -31.89
N ILE A 643 -11.44 -36.02 -31.07
CA ILE A 643 -10.47 -36.99 -30.59
C ILE A 643 -10.17 -38.02 -31.70
N GLU A 644 -11.19 -38.57 -32.35
CA GLU A 644 -11.05 -39.47 -33.51
C GLU A 644 -10.20 -38.81 -34.61
N ALA A 645 -10.46 -37.52 -34.90
CA ALA A 645 -9.68 -36.75 -35.87
C ALA A 645 -8.21 -36.51 -35.48
N ARG A 646 -7.79 -36.89 -34.26
CA ARG A 646 -6.45 -36.64 -33.70
C ARG A 646 -5.69 -37.92 -33.34
N GLU A 647 -6.19 -39.11 -33.69
CA GLU A 647 -5.58 -40.39 -33.32
C GLU A 647 -4.10 -40.54 -33.74
N GLU A 648 -3.62 -39.83 -34.78
CA GLU A 648 -2.20 -39.83 -35.14
C GLU A 648 -1.28 -39.00 -34.20
N LYS A 649 -1.84 -38.11 -33.36
CA LYS A 649 -1.05 -37.14 -32.56
C LYS A 649 -1.24 -37.21 -31.04
N TYR A 650 -2.32 -37.80 -30.53
CA TYR A 650 -2.52 -37.92 -29.08
C TYR A 650 -2.01 -39.27 -28.56
N SER A 651 -1.19 -39.26 -27.50
CA SER A 651 -0.83 -40.52 -26.85
C SER A 651 -2.10 -41.21 -26.35
N LYS A 652 -2.33 -42.45 -26.76
CA LYS A 652 -3.47 -43.32 -26.39
C LYS A 652 -3.88 -43.23 -24.90
N LYS A 653 -2.91 -43.06 -24.00
CA LYS A 653 -3.12 -42.86 -22.56
C LYS A 653 -3.91 -41.59 -22.20
N ARG A 654 -3.59 -40.43 -22.81
CA ARG A 654 -4.31 -39.17 -22.57
C ARG A 654 -5.73 -39.23 -23.12
N TYR A 655 -5.93 -39.97 -24.21
CA TYR A 655 -7.25 -40.27 -24.77
C TYR A 655 -8.10 -41.08 -23.78
N GLU A 656 -7.57 -42.17 -23.24
CA GLU A 656 -8.25 -43.01 -22.24
C GLU A 656 -8.57 -42.25 -20.95
N GLU A 657 -7.67 -41.37 -20.49
CA GLU A 657 -7.91 -40.52 -19.30
C GLU A 657 -9.05 -39.51 -19.51
N VAL A 658 -9.10 -38.88 -20.69
CA VAL A 658 -10.17 -37.94 -21.05
C VAL A 658 -11.51 -38.67 -21.15
N LEU A 659 -11.56 -39.82 -21.82
CA LEU A 659 -12.78 -40.62 -21.89
C LEU A 659 -13.24 -41.10 -20.52
N LYS A 660 -12.32 -41.52 -19.65
CA LYS A 660 -12.64 -41.90 -18.28
C LYS A 660 -13.26 -40.75 -17.50
N GLN A 661 -12.73 -39.53 -17.64
CA GLN A 661 -13.33 -38.33 -17.02
C GLN A 661 -14.73 -38.04 -17.58
N VAL A 662 -14.91 -38.10 -18.90
CA VAL A 662 -16.21 -37.89 -19.56
C VAL A 662 -17.24 -38.95 -19.18
N ASN A 663 -16.84 -40.19 -18.91
CA ASN A 663 -17.73 -41.28 -18.51
C ASN A 663 -18.01 -41.32 -16.99
N THR A 664 -17.12 -40.73 -16.18
CA THR A 664 -17.32 -40.61 -14.72
C THR A 664 -18.27 -39.47 -14.39
N LEU A 665 -18.20 -38.38 -15.16
CA LEU A 665 -19.13 -37.26 -15.15
C LEU A 665 -20.46 -37.66 -15.79
#